data_AF-A0A953KKQ4-F1
#
_entry.id   AF-A0A953KKQ4-F1
#
_cell.length_a   1.000
_cell.length_b   1.000
_cell.length_c   1.000
_cell.angle_alpha   90.00
_cell.angle_beta   90.00
_cell.angle_gamma   90.00
#
_symmetry.space_group_name_H-M   'P 1'
#
loop_
_entity.id
_entity.type
_entity.pdbx_description
1 polymer ?
#
loop_
_entity_poly.entity_id
_entity_poly.type
_entity_poly.pdbx_seq_one_letter_code
_entity_poly.pdbx_strand_id
1 'polypeptide(L)'
;MRSIWLLIAFFICAINASIAQPPSSDTPAKLNKAGDEQIEKGQYYNALELYEKSYKQIKDKNIALRIARTNLLLRDYNKSATGYARILNRDKKNEYIDDRVGYGIALKMNGQATEAAAEFNNYITNGTNDSLKAQAKLQLEGITMQEKMKENPSIIIKNAGNNINNPESQSSPALDQDGTLYFGSLSDKAGKDKNDDGVHYAHMFSSSWSEDKGFAKATELPEEFNREGYHTTNASLSADGTVMYFTRTVSEGGHKSESKIYASGKTSGGWSPAIEVSGVNGDFLSTHPCEGELFGSKVLFFSSNMPGGKGGMDLYYATQTGEAQFSAPVNLSALNTVGDDITPFYLDGTLYFASDGWPSFGGLDIFSAKWNGSEWSQPANLGIPYNTCTDEFSYRISRDGEKGFLVSNRPDPESKSLKSKTCCDDIYFVNKRKLVIELVGIVTDSLKKPLKGATMQIISPKGNGENDIQTKTSNESNRLSYVLDKNKSYKIIVSRDGYFPQEIMLNTVGIEKDQTIERQFVLRNVPAESEFEIITINEAIRLNNIYYNFDDDKILPDAAKDLSVLVDLMSKYPDMVIELSSHTDSRGDDDYNQKLSERRANSARRWMMGKGIDGKRIKAKGYGELKILNGCTNGEECTDDEHRFNRRTEFKILEGPTTIEVKKEVLNKKVPGGKLEEVKKEENNKTEGSNKKSSNNKK
;
A
#
# COMPACT_ATOMS: atom_id res chain seq x y z
N MET A 1 -47.62 -103.37 -16.54
CA MET A 1 -48.89 -103.73 -15.89
C MET A 1 -49.57 -102.46 -15.44
N ARG A 2 -50.67 -102.07 -16.14
CA ARG A 2 -52.02 -101.83 -15.59
C ARG A 2 -52.07 -100.79 -14.44
N SER A 3 -52.49 -99.53 -14.70
CA SER A 3 -53.91 -99.05 -14.73
C SER A 3 -54.47 -98.91 -13.29
N ILE A 4 -54.82 -97.72 -12.75
CA ILE A 4 -56.12 -96.98 -12.86
C ILE A 4 -56.07 -95.85 -11.78
N TRP A 5 -56.22 -94.54 -12.07
CA TRP A 5 -57.47 -93.72 -12.16
C TRP A 5 -58.28 -93.69 -10.83
N LEU A 6 -58.92 -92.63 -10.28
CA LEU A 6 -59.59 -91.44 -10.82
C LEU A 6 -60.13 -90.55 -9.64
N LEU A 7 -59.98 -89.22 -9.74
CA LEU A 7 -60.83 -88.04 -9.36
C LEU A 7 -61.47 -87.79 -7.95
N ILE A 8 -61.22 -86.61 -7.32
CA ILE A 8 -62.05 -85.36 -7.16
C ILE A 8 -63.17 -85.48 -6.07
N ALA A 9 -63.37 -84.62 -5.06
CA ALA A 9 -63.45 -83.14 -5.05
C ALA A 9 -63.37 -82.49 -3.63
N PHE A 10 -62.80 -81.28 -3.62
CA PHE A 10 -63.17 -80.04 -2.89
C PHE A 10 -63.00 -79.85 -1.36
N PHE A 11 -62.00 -79.00 -1.06
CA PHE A 11 -62.02 -77.79 -0.20
C PHE A 11 -62.36 -77.89 1.30
N ILE A 12 -61.37 -77.57 2.15
CA ILE A 12 -61.31 -76.35 2.99
C ILE A 12 -59.89 -76.16 3.54
N CYS A 13 -59.50 -74.89 3.60
CA CYS A 13 -58.21 -74.27 3.86
C CYS A 13 -57.52 -74.61 5.21
N ALA A 14 -56.20 -74.81 5.15
CA ALA A 14 -55.21 -74.15 6.02
C ALA A 14 -53.78 -74.53 5.52
N ILE A 15 -53.38 -73.98 4.37
CA ILE A 15 -51.98 -74.05 3.93
C ILE A 15 -51.22 -72.98 4.72
N ASN A 16 -50.33 -73.44 5.61
CA ASN A 16 -49.20 -72.65 6.07
C ASN A 16 -48.33 -72.33 4.84
N ALA A 17 -48.70 -71.26 4.12
CA ALA A 17 -47.81 -70.63 3.16
C ALA A 17 -46.84 -69.79 3.98
N SER A 18 -45.70 -70.37 4.30
CA SER A 18 -44.50 -69.61 4.62
C SER A 18 -44.18 -68.74 3.40
N ILE A 19 -44.73 -67.54 3.37
CA ILE A 19 -44.28 -66.49 2.46
C ILE A 19 -42.90 -66.07 3.01
N ALA A 20 -41.85 -66.77 2.59
CA ALA A 20 -40.51 -66.23 2.66
C ALA A 20 -40.46 -65.07 1.65
N GLN A 21 -40.68 -63.84 2.14
CA GLN A 21 -40.33 -62.64 1.40
C GLN A 21 -38.81 -62.65 1.16
N PRO A 22 -38.32 -62.26 -0.03
CA PRO A 22 -36.89 -62.10 -0.23
C PRO A 22 -36.37 -61.01 0.73
N PRO A 23 -35.35 -61.27 1.59
CA PRO A 23 -34.80 -60.23 2.43
C PRO A 23 -33.78 -59.45 1.61
N SER A 24 -34.15 -58.29 1.08
CA SER A 24 -33.17 -57.39 0.47
C SER A 24 -33.44 -55.92 0.80
N SER A 25 -33.82 -55.61 2.03
CA SER A 25 -33.52 -54.28 2.57
C SER A 25 -32.12 -54.31 3.15
N ASP A 26 -31.24 -53.42 2.68
CA ASP A 26 -29.92 -53.27 3.27
C ASP A 26 -30.05 -52.90 4.74
N THR A 27 -29.54 -53.76 5.62
CA THR A 27 -29.57 -53.52 7.08
C THR A 27 -28.80 -52.24 7.42
N PRO A 28 -29.15 -51.52 8.50
CA PRO A 28 -28.45 -50.28 8.89
C PRO A 28 -26.94 -50.45 9.08
N ALA A 29 -26.49 -51.61 9.60
CA ALA A 29 -25.07 -51.92 9.74
C ALA A 29 -24.35 -52.00 8.38
N LYS A 30 -24.97 -52.65 7.37
CA LYS A 30 -24.43 -52.72 6.00
C LYS A 30 -24.38 -51.33 5.36
N LEU A 31 -25.43 -50.53 5.53
CA LEU A 31 -25.48 -49.16 5.01
C LEU A 31 -24.40 -48.27 5.62
N ASN A 32 -24.19 -48.36 6.94
CA ASN A 32 -23.15 -47.59 7.62
C ASN A 32 -21.75 -48.00 7.14
N LYS A 33 -21.49 -49.30 7.02
CA LYS A 33 -20.20 -49.80 6.50
C LYS A 33 -19.96 -49.34 5.06
N ALA A 34 -20.95 -49.47 4.19
CA ALA A 34 -20.85 -48.97 2.83
C ALA A 34 -20.64 -47.45 2.82
N GLY A 35 -21.29 -46.70 3.71
CA GLY A 35 -21.05 -45.27 3.89
C GLY A 35 -19.61 -44.95 4.29
N ASP A 36 -19.03 -45.72 5.22
CA ASP A 36 -17.62 -45.58 5.62
C ASP A 36 -16.68 -45.82 4.44
N GLU A 37 -16.91 -46.87 3.65
CA GLU A 37 -16.15 -47.17 2.43
C GLU A 37 -16.25 -46.03 1.39
N GLN A 38 -17.39 -45.32 1.33
CA GLN A 38 -17.54 -44.15 0.45
C GLN A 38 -16.82 -42.91 0.99
N ILE A 39 -16.78 -42.70 2.32
CA ILE A 39 -15.96 -41.65 2.94
C ILE A 39 -14.49 -41.91 2.63
N GLU A 40 -14.04 -43.15 2.81
CA GLU A 40 -12.67 -43.57 2.51
C GLU A 40 -12.30 -43.33 1.05
N LYS A 41 -13.26 -43.34 0.12
CA LYS A 41 -13.10 -43.06 -1.33
C LYS A 41 -13.24 -41.58 -1.71
N GLY A 42 -13.49 -40.69 -0.76
CA GLY A 42 -13.79 -39.28 -1.05
C GLY A 42 -15.19 -39.04 -1.68
N GLN A 43 -16.04 -40.08 -1.75
CA GLN A 43 -17.37 -40.01 -2.37
C GLN A 43 -18.44 -39.58 -1.34
N TYR A 44 -18.29 -38.37 -0.81
CA TYR A 44 -19.07 -37.91 0.34
C TYR A 44 -20.59 -37.81 0.08
N TYR A 45 -21.04 -37.53 -1.14
CA TYR A 45 -22.46 -37.54 -1.48
C TYR A 45 -23.07 -38.95 -1.41
N ASN A 46 -22.34 -39.95 -1.89
CA ASN A 46 -22.76 -41.35 -1.84
C ASN A 46 -22.79 -41.83 -0.38
N ALA A 47 -21.78 -41.46 0.42
CA ALA A 47 -21.76 -41.72 1.84
C ALA A 47 -22.97 -41.12 2.58
N LEU A 48 -23.28 -39.84 2.30
CA LEU A 48 -24.41 -39.14 2.90
C LEU A 48 -25.74 -39.86 2.62
N GLU A 49 -25.98 -40.26 1.37
CA GLU A 49 -27.19 -40.98 0.99
C GLU A 49 -27.34 -42.31 1.76
N LEU A 50 -26.25 -43.06 1.91
CA LEU A 50 -26.22 -44.32 2.65
C LEU A 50 -26.51 -44.11 4.14
N TYR A 51 -25.90 -43.10 4.78
CA TYR A 51 -26.18 -42.77 6.17
C TYR A 51 -27.62 -42.28 6.38
N GLU A 52 -28.17 -41.49 5.47
CA GLU A 52 -29.56 -41.05 5.54
C GLU A 52 -30.55 -42.21 5.39
N LYS A 53 -30.27 -43.16 4.49
CA LYS A 53 -31.04 -44.42 4.37
C LYS A 53 -30.98 -45.21 5.68
N SER A 54 -29.80 -45.33 6.28
CA SER A 54 -29.60 -46.01 7.57
C SER A 54 -30.39 -45.33 8.69
N TYR A 55 -30.31 -44.00 8.78
CA TYR A 55 -31.00 -43.20 9.79
C TYR A 55 -32.52 -43.21 9.63
N LYS A 56 -33.04 -43.45 8.42
CA LYS A 56 -34.48 -43.66 8.19
C LYS A 56 -34.96 -44.97 8.82
N GLN A 57 -34.13 -46.00 8.85
CA GLN A 57 -34.46 -47.30 9.46
C GLN A 57 -34.28 -47.29 10.98
N ILE A 58 -33.18 -46.73 11.50
CA ILE A 58 -32.91 -46.63 12.94
C ILE A 58 -32.49 -45.21 13.29
N LYS A 59 -33.23 -44.57 14.20
CA LYS A 59 -32.97 -43.20 14.69
C LYS A 59 -31.83 -43.17 15.72
N ASP A 60 -30.65 -43.64 15.33
CA ASP A 60 -29.46 -43.72 16.17
C ASP A 60 -28.64 -42.41 16.17
N LYS A 61 -28.09 -42.05 17.33
CA LYS A 61 -27.32 -40.81 17.50
C LYS A 61 -25.99 -40.83 16.76
N ASN A 62 -25.29 -41.97 16.73
CA ASN A 62 -24.01 -42.08 16.01
C ASN A 62 -24.21 -41.96 14.50
N ILE A 63 -25.32 -42.49 13.97
CA ILE A 63 -25.68 -42.28 12.56
C ILE A 63 -25.98 -40.80 12.29
N ALA A 64 -26.69 -40.11 13.19
CA ALA A 64 -26.93 -38.67 13.05
C ALA A 64 -25.62 -37.85 13.08
N LEU A 65 -24.65 -38.23 13.91
CA LEU A 65 -23.32 -37.60 13.94
C LEU A 65 -22.53 -37.90 12.66
N ARG A 66 -22.60 -39.11 12.11
CA ARG A 66 -22.02 -39.44 10.80
C ARG A 66 -22.59 -38.56 9.68
N ILE A 67 -23.90 -38.32 9.69
CA ILE A 67 -24.55 -37.38 8.76
C ILE A 67 -24.01 -35.95 8.96
N ALA A 68 -23.89 -35.46 10.20
CA ALA A 68 -23.38 -34.12 10.48
C ALA A 68 -21.92 -33.95 10.00
N ARG A 69 -21.04 -34.92 10.34
CA ARG A 69 -19.65 -34.99 9.86
C ARG A 69 -19.57 -35.00 8.33
N THR A 70 -20.42 -35.79 7.67
CA THR A 70 -20.41 -35.86 6.20
C THR A 70 -20.89 -34.54 5.57
N ASN A 71 -21.87 -33.85 6.17
CA ASN A 71 -22.27 -32.52 5.71
C ASN A 71 -21.15 -31.48 5.90
N LEU A 72 -20.30 -31.62 6.94
CA LEU A 72 -19.12 -30.77 7.10
C LEU A 72 -18.12 -30.98 5.94
N LEU A 73 -17.83 -32.23 5.58
CA LEU A 73 -16.95 -32.57 4.45
C LEU A 73 -17.52 -32.09 3.10
N LEU A 74 -18.85 -32.13 2.95
CA LEU A 74 -19.56 -31.58 1.79
C LEU A 74 -19.71 -30.06 1.81
N ARG A 75 -19.14 -29.40 2.83
CA ARG A 75 -19.25 -27.95 3.05
C ARG A 75 -20.69 -27.46 3.06
N ASP A 76 -21.63 -28.27 3.54
CA ASP A 76 -22.99 -27.86 3.91
C ASP A 76 -23.01 -27.53 5.41
N TYR A 77 -22.33 -26.43 5.74
CA TYR A 77 -22.05 -26.00 7.11
C TYR A 77 -23.34 -25.79 7.92
N ASN A 78 -24.41 -25.30 7.29
CA ASN A 78 -25.69 -25.12 7.96
C ASN A 78 -26.35 -26.46 8.35
N LYS A 79 -26.39 -27.44 7.43
CA LYS A 79 -26.91 -28.77 7.78
C LYS A 79 -26.01 -29.49 8.79
N SER A 80 -24.70 -29.32 8.68
CA SER A 80 -23.73 -29.86 9.63
C SER A 80 -23.97 -29.33 11.04
N ALA A 81 -23.98 -28.00 11.22
CA ALA A 81 -24.23 -27.36 12.51
C ALA A 81 -25.60 -27.75 13.09
N THR A 82 -26.64 -27.76 12.26
CA THR A 82 -27.98 -28.21 12.69
C THR A 82 -27.98 -29.69 13.12
N GLY A 83 -27.25 -30.55 12.40
CA GLY A 83 -27.10 -31.97 12.71
C GLY A 83 -26.43 -32.21 14.05
N TYR A 84 -25.29 -31.54 14.29
CA TYR A 84 -24.57 -31.59 15.56
C TYR A 84 -25.42 -31.04 16.72
N ALA A 85 -26.05 -29.87 16.55
CA ALA A 85 -26.86 -29.22 17.58
C ALA A 85 -27.97 -30.14 18.12
N ARG A 86 -28.58 -30.98 17.27
CA ARG A 86 -29.64 -31.94 17.68
C ARG A 86 -29.16 -32.96 18.71
N ILE A 87 -27.87 -33.30 18.68
CA ILE A 87 -27.24 -34.28 19.56
C ILE A 87 -26.54 -33.56 20.73
N LEU A 88 -25.63 -32.64 20.42
CA LEU A 88 -24.67 -32.09 21.38
C LEU A 88 -25.27 -31.09 22.38
N ASN A 89 -26.37 -30.40 22.03
CA ASN A 89 -27.06 -29.51 22.97
C ASN A 89 -27.65 -30.27 24.18
N ARG A 90 -27.94 -31.56 23.98
CA ARG A 90 -28.50 -32.48 24.99
C ARG A 90 -27.44 -33.40 25.61
N ASP A 91 -26.22 -33.41 25.09
CA ASP A 91 -25.12 -34.20 25.61
C ASP A 91 -24.47 -33.52 26.83
N LYS A 92 -25.15 -33.60 27.98
CA LYS A 92 -24.66 -33.03 29.24
C LYS A 92 -23.54 -33.83 29.90
N LYS A 93 -23.34 -35.08 29.47
CA LYS A 93 -22.31 -35.98 30.00
C LYS A 93 -21.04 -35.97 29.15
N ASN A 94 -21.02 -35.22 28.05
CA ASN A 94 -19.90 -35.19 27.10
C ASN A 94 -19.58 -36.59 26.55
N GLU A 95 -20.59 -37.41 26.28
CA GLU A 95 -20.45 -38.73 25.65
C GLU A 95 -19.87 -38.61 24.22
N TYR A 96 -20.10 -37.48 23.55
CA TYR A 96 -19.64 -37.18 22.19
C TYR A 96 -18.69 -35.97 22.18
N ILE A 97 -17.79 -35.90 23.16
CA ILE A 97 -16.92 -34.73 23.36
C ILE A 97 -16.09 -34.38 22.11
N ASP A 98 -15.57 -35.38 21.39
CA ASP A 98 -14.75 -35.17 20.19
C ASP A 98 -15.56 -34.54 19.03
N ASP A 99 -16.86 -34.79 18.95
CA ASP A 99 -17.74 -34.16 17.96
C ASP A 99 -17.93 -32.65 18.19
N ARG A 100 -17.62 -32.14 19.40
CA ARG A 100 -17.70 -30.69 19.68
C ARG A 100 -16.72 -29.88 18.84
N VAL A 101 -15.56 -30.45 18.47
CA VAL A 101 -14.62 -29.76 17.57
C VAL A 101 -15.23 -29.61 16.18
N GLY A 102 -15.77 -30.69 15.61
CA GLY A 102 -16.47 -30.64 14.31
C GLY A 102 -17.69 -29.70 14.34
N TYR A 103 -18.42 -29.65 15.46
CA TYR A 103 -19.53 -28.71 15.64
C TYR A 103 -19.05 -27.26 15.70
N GLY A 104 -18.00 -26.98 16.47
CA GLY A 104 -17.38 -25.66 16.54
C GLY A 104 -16.90 -25.19 15.16
N ILE A 105 -16.28 -26.07 14.37
CA ILE A 105 -15.88 -25.76 12.98
C ILE A 105 -17.11 -25.43 12.14
N ALA A 106 -18.16 -26.26 12.17
CA ALA A 106 -19.38 -26.00 11.39
C ALA A 106 -20.06 -24.66 11.78
N LEU A 107 -20.06 -24.31 13.06
CA LEU A 107 -20.55 -23.02 13.56
C LEU A 107 -19.68 -21.86 13.06
N LYS A 108 -18.34 -22.00 13.16
CA LYS A 108 -17.38 -21.00 12.67
C LYS A 108 -17.60 -20.73 11.17
N MET A 109 -17.73 -21.78 10.36
CA MET A 109 -17.96 -21.65 8.91
C MET A 109 -19.31 -21.03 8.54
N ASN A 110 -20.29 -21.07 9.45
CA ASN A 110 -21.57 -20.36 9.32
C ASN A 110 -21.53 -18.91 9.85
N GLY A 111 -20.37 -18.41 10.25
CA GLY A 111 -20.23 -17.08 10.86
C GLY A 111 -20.71 -16.99 12.32
N GLN A 112 -20.94 -18.11 12.99
CA GLN A 112 -21.41 -18.17 14.39
C GLN A 112 -20.22 -18.26 15.36
N ALA A 113 -19.39 -17.22 15.36
CA ALA A 113 -18.09 -17.22 16.06
C ALA A 113 -18.21 -17.40 17.58
N THR A 114 -19.20 -16.77 18.22
CA THR A 114 -19.42 -16.86 19.67
C THR A 114 -19.73 -18.30 20.11
N GLU A 115 -20.65 -18.94 19.40
CA GLU A 115 -21.05 -20.33 19.67
C GLU A 115 -19.91 -21.31 19.34
N ALA A 116 -19.19 -21.08 18.25
CA ALA A 116 -18.01 -21.86 17.91
C ALA A 116 -16.94 -21.80 19.01
N ALA A 117 -16.62 -20.59 19.49
CA ALA A 117 -15.68 -20.39 20.58
C ALA A 117 -16.09 -21.11 21.87
N ALA A 118 -17.40 -21.17 22.17
CA ALA A 118 -17.90 -21.91 23.33
C ALA A 118 -17.65 -23.42 23.20
N GLU A 119 -17.87 -24.01 22.02
CA GLU A 119 -17.62 -25.43 21.77
C GLU A 119 -16.12 -25.76 21.81
N PHE A 120 -15.27 -24.92 21.23
CA PHE A 120 -13.81 -25.10 21.31
C PHE A 120 -13.29 -25.01 22.74
N ASN A 121 -13.74 -24.02 23.53
CA ASN A 121 -13.35 -23.90 24.94
C ASN A 121 -13.82 -25.10 25.78
N ASN A 122 -15.03 -25.60 25.52
CA ASN A 122 -15.52 -26.83 26.14
C ASN A 122 -14.59 -28.00 25.83
N TYR A 123 -14.22 -28.17 24.55
CA TYR A 123 -13.31 -29.24 24.15
C TYR A 123 -11.90 -29.11 24.76
N ILE A 124 -11.33 -27.90 24.77
CA ILE A 124 -10.01 -27.65 25.37
C ILE A 124 -10.01 -28.04 26.85
N THR A 125 -11.11 -27.78 27.56
CA THR A 125 -11.26 -28.07 28.99
C THR A 125 -11.49 -29.57 29.26
N ASN A 126 -12.35 -30.22 28.48
CA ASN A 126 -12.89 -31.55 28.81
C ASN A 126 -12.42 -32.68 27.89
N GLY A 127 -11.92 -32.36 26.70
CA GLY A 127 -11.43 -33.33 25.73
C GLY A 127 -10.16 -34.03 26.20
N THR A 128 -9.83 -35.16 25.56
CA THR A 128 -8.66 -35.97 25.90
C THR A 128 -7.71 -36.19 24.74
N ASN A 129 -8.15 -35.98 23.48
CA ASN A 129 -7.30 -36.11 22.31
C ASN A 129 -6.48 -34.81 22.09
N ASP A 130 -5.16 -34.92 22.18
CA ASP A 130 -4.24 -33.78 22.07
C ASP A 130 -4.25 -33.13 20.69
N SER A 131 -4.44 -33.90 19.62
CA SER A 131 -4.55 -33.38 18.26
C SER A 131 -5.80 -32.52 18.09
N LEU A 132 -6.94 -33.00 18.58
CA LEU A 132 -8.20 -32.24 18.56
C LEU A 132 -8.13 -31.02 19.49
N LYS A 133 -7.38 -31.09 20.60
CA LYS A 133 -7.15 -29.92 21.46
C LYS A 133 -6.31 -28.86 20.76
N ALA A 134 -5.27 -29.27 20.04
CA ALA A 134 -4.45 -28.38 19.24
C ALA A 134 -5.30 -27.72 18.14
N GLN A 135 -6.13 -28.49 17.44
CA GLN A 135 -7.06 -27.97 16.45
C GLN A 135 -8.06 -26.97 17.07
N ALA A 136 -8.69 -27.31 18.20
CA ALA A 136 -9.63 -26.40 18.87
C ALA A 136 -8.97 -25.08 19.30
N LYS A 137 -7.71 -25.13 19.77
CA LYS A 137 -6.93 -23.92 20.10
C LYS A 137 -6.65 -23.08 18.86
N LEU A 138 -6.19 -23.71 17.78
CA LEU A 138 -5.93 -23.03 16.50
C LEU A 138 -7.19 -22.32 15.97
N GLN A 139 -8.34 -22.99 16.03
CA GLN A 139 -9.61 -22.41 15.58
C GLN A 139 -10.05 -21.23 16.46
N LEU A 140 -9.82 -21.29 17.77
CA LEU A 140 -10.10 -20.19 18.71
C LEU A 140 -9.17 -18.98 18.50
N GLU A 141 -7.89 -19.24 18.21
CA GLU A 141 -6.94 -18.19 17.83
C GLU A 141 -7.37 -17.49 16.54
N GLY A 142 -7.85 -18.25 15.56
CA GLY A 142 -8.43 -17.72 14.32
C GLY A 142 -9.63 -16.81 14.55
N ILE A 143 -10.58 -17.21 15.40
CA ILE A 143 -11.73 -16.36 15.81
C ILE A 143 -11.23 -15.06 16.47
N THR A 144 -10.30 -15.18 17.43
CA THR A 144 -9.75 -14.03 18.15
C THR A 144 -8.99 -13.07 17.21
N MET A 145 -8.31 -13.61 16.19
CA MET A 145 -7.63 -12.83 15.18
C MET A 145 -8.63 -12.07 14.29
N GLN A 146 -9.69 -12.73 13.84
CA GLN A 146 -10.75 -12.12 13.03
C GLN A 146 -11.41 -10.95 13.73
N GLU A 147 -11.74 -11.09 15.03
CA GLU A 147 -12.36 -10.02 15.84
C GLU A 147 -11.53 -8.74 15.91
N LYS A 148 -10.20 -8.85 15.79
CA LYS A 148 -9.28 -7.71 15.84
C LYS A 148 -9.02 -7.09 14.48
N MET A 149 -9.36 -7.78 13.39
CA MET A 149 -9.12 -7.32 12.03
C MET A 149 -10.18 -6.31 11.61
N LYS A 150 -9.74 -5.28 10.89
CA LYS A 150 -10.64 -4.31 10.24
C LYS A 150 -10.72 -4.60 8.76
N GLU A 151 -11.91 -4.46 8.20
CA GLU A 151 -12.10 -4.50 6.75
C GLU A 151 -11.27 -3.41 6.07
N ASN A 152 -10.61 -3.78 4.97
CA ASN A 152 -9.94 -2.85 4.09
C ASN A 152 -10.91 -2.38 2.99
N PRO A 153 -11.51 -1.18 3.09
CA PRO A 153 -12.54 -0.71 2.16
C PRO A 153 -11.99 -0.37 0.76
N SER A 154 -10.67 -0.36 0.58
CA SER A 154 -10.05 -0.16 -0.73
C SER A 154 -10.05 -1.44 -1.56
N ILE A 155 -10.33 -2.60 -0.96
CA ILE A 155 -10.39 -3.88 -1.66
C ILE A 155 -11.86 -4.18 -1.95
N ILE A 156 -12.17 -4.36 -3.23
CA ILE A 156 -13.49 -4.71 -3.70
C ILE A 156 -13.39 -6.11 -4.30
N ILE A 157 -14.17 -7.05 -3.76
CA ILE A 157 -14.24 -8.41 -4.26
C ILE A 157 -15.64 -8.62 -4.85
N LYS A 158 -15.70 -9.09 -6.10
CA LYS A 158 -16.96 -9.32 -6.82
C LYS A 158 -16.93 -10.66 -7.53
N ASN A 159 -18.06 -11.37 -7.56
CA ASN A 159 -18.17 -12.60 -8.34
C ASN A 159 -17.79 -12.32 -9.82
N ALA A 160 -17.05 -13.23 -10.45
CA ALA A 160 -16.63 -13.08 -11.86
C ALA A 160 -17.78 -13.29 -12.87
N GLY A 161 -18.95 -13.69 -12.39
CA GLY A 161 -20.19 -13.79 -13.15
C GLY A 161 -20.30 -15.07 -13.97
N ASN A 162 -21.49 -15.28 -14.53
CA ASN A 162 -21.92 -16.54 -15.16
C ASN A 162 -21.19 -16.94 -16.46
N ASN A 163 -20.34 -16.07 -16.99
CA ASN A 163 -19.50 -16.39 -18.14
C ASN A 163 -18.22 -17.15 -17.73
N ILE A 164 -17.85 -17.03 -16.46
CA ILE A 164 -16.70 -17.71 -15.84
C ILE A 164 -17.20 -18.78 -14.88
N ASN A 165 -18.09 -18.40 -13.95
CA ASN A 165 -18.57 -19.26 -12.89
C ASN A 165 -19.78 -20.10 -13.32
N ASN A 166 -19.87 -21.32 -12.80
CA ASN A 166 -20.95 -22.24 -13.05
C ASN A 166 -21.35 -22.98 -11.74
N PRO A 167 -22.40 -23.82 -11.71
CA PRO A 167 -22.83 -24.49 -10.47
C PRO A 167 -21.80 -25.45 -9.82
N GLU A 168 -20.76 -25.83 -10.54
CA GLU A 168 -19.61 -26.65 -10.12
C GLU A 168 -18.36 -25.78 -9.88
N SER A 169 -17.33 -26.30 -9.23
CA SER A 169 -16.15 -25.51 -8.86
C SER A 169 -15.31 -25.03 -10.05
N GLN A 170 -14.89 -23.77 -9.98
CA GLN A 170 -13.83 -23.16 -10.76
C GLN A 170 -12.55 -23.03 -9.92
N SER A 171 -11.39 -23.04 -10.58
CA SER A 171 -10.10 -23.05 -9.89
C SER A 171 -9.01 -22.30 -10.64
N SER A 172 -8.02 -21.85 -9.86
CA SER A 172 -6.70 -21.42 -10.33
C SER A 172 -6.72 -20.45 -11.53
N PRO A 173 -7.38 -19.28 -11.39
CA PRO A 173 -7.37 -18.24 -12.41
C PRO A 173 -5.93 -17.73 -12.63
N ALA A 174 -5.53 -17.58 -13.89
CA ALA A 174 -4.26 -17.01 -14.32
C ALA A 174 -4.52 -16.00 -15.44
N LEU A 175 -4.17 -14.72 -15.20
CA LEU A 175 -4.38 -13.63 -16.14
C LEU A 175 -3.10 -13.38 -16.93
N ASP A 176 -3.19 -13.43 -18.25
CA ASP A 176 -2.12 -13.06 -19.17
C ASP A 176 -2.05 -11.54 -19.34
N GLN A 177 -0.91 -11.04 -19.83
CA GLN A 177 -0.66 -9.61 -20.06
C GLN A 177 -1.60 -9.01 -21.11
N ASP A 178 -2.11 -9.82 -22.03
CA ASP A 178 -3.09 -9.42 -23.04
C ASP A 178 -4.54 -9.35 -22.51
N GLY A 179 -4.75 -9.70 -21.23
CA GLY A 179 -6.06 -9.71 -20.59
C GLY A 179 -6.83 -11.02 -20.73
N THR A 180 -6.23 -12.06 -21.32
CA THR A 180 -6.82 -13.40 -21.38
C THR A 180 -6.72 -14.08 -20.01
N LEU A 181 -7.87 -14.52 -19.48
CA LEU A 181 -7.95 -15.30 -18.25
C LEU A 181 -7.98 -16.79 -18.59
N TYR A 182 -7.06 -17.57 -18.02
CA TYR A 182 -7.09 -19.03 -18.02
C TYR A 182 -7.53 -19.55 -16.66
N PHE A 183 -8.35 -20.60 -16.61
CA PHE A 183 -8.81 -21.18 -15.35
C PHE A 183 -9.26 -22.63 -15.53
N GLY A 184 -9.25 -23.40 -14.45
CA GLY A 184 -9.83 -24.76 -14.43
C GLY A 184 -11.31 -24.72 -14.08
N SER A 185 -12.11 -25.59 -14.68
CA SER A 185 -13.52 -25.76 -14.33
C SER A 185 -13.93 -27.22 -14.44
N LEU A 186 -14.70 -27.68 -13.44
CA LEU A 186 -15.62 -28.79 -13.65
C LEU A 186 -16.81 -28.24 -14.45
N SER A 187 -17.18 -28.89 -15.56
CA SER A 187 -18.34 -28.47 -16.35
C SER A 187 -19.02 -29.66 -17.03
N ASP A 188 -20.34 -29.72 -16.88
CA ASP A 188 -21.25 -30.58 -17.63
C ASP A 188 -21.15 -30.43 -19.17
N LYS A 189 -20.56 -29.32 -19.64
CA LYS A 189 -20.35 -29.02 -21.07
C LYS A 189 -19.00 -29.48 -21.61
N ALA A 190 -18.10 -30.02 -20.78
CA ALA A 190 -16.80 -30.59 -21.18
C ALA A 190 -16.91 -31.86 -22.07
N GLY A 191 -18.09 -32.13 -22.64
CA GLY A 191 -18.31 -33.24 -23.54
C GLY A 191 -18.42 -34.60 -22.84
N LYS A 192 -18.20 -35.66 -23.62
CA LYS A 192 -18.37 -37.07 -23.21
C LYS A 192 -17.28 -37.57 -22.26
N ASP A 193 -16.27 -36.76 -21.97
CA ASP A 193 -15.13 -37.15 -21.15
C ASP A 193 -15.53 -37.21 -19.68
N LYS A 194 -15.78 -38.44 -19.24
CA LYS A 194 -16.29 -38.79 -17.92
C LYS A 194 -15.55 -40.03 -17.45
N ASN A 195 -15.32 -40.13 -16.16
CA ASN A 195 -14.90 -41.39 -15.57
C ASN A 195 -16.05 -42.43 -15.59
N ASP A 196 -15.73 -43.66 -15.19
CA ASP A 196 -16.68 -44.78 -15.14
C ASP A 196 -17.92 -44.52 -14.24
N ASP A 197 -17.79 -43.60 -13.27
CA ASP A 197 -18.87 -43.17 -12.38
C ASP A 197 -19.73 -42.02 -12.98
N GLY A 198 -19.42 -41.58 -14.20
CA GLY A 198 -20.13 -40.53 -14.93
C GLY A 198 -19.77 -39.10 -14.50
N VAL A 199 -18.72 -38.94 -13.69
CA VAL A 199 -18.18 -37.65 -13.23
C VAL A 199 -17.29 -37.06 -14.31
N HIS A 200 -17.51 -35.78 -14.63
CA HIS A 200 -16.73 -35.06 -15.63
C HIS A 200 -15.30 -34.78 -15.15
N TYR A 201 -14.33 -34.85 -16.06
CA TYR A 201 -12.99 -34.34 -15.80
C TYR A 201 -13.00 -32.81 -15.76
N ALA A 202 -12.09 -32.24 -14.97
CA ALA A 202 -11.94 -30.79 -14.88
C ALA A 202 -11.04 -30.35 -16.02
N HIS A 203 -11.48 -29.39 -16.81
CA HIS A 203 -10.75 -28.91 -17.97
C HIS A 203 -10.29 -27.46 -17.77
N MET A 204 -9.27 -27.06 -18.51
CA MET A 204 -8.86 -25.67 -18.62
C MET A 204 -9.69 -24.93 -19.66
N PHE A 205 -10.06 -23.70 -19.33
CA PHE A 205 -10.81 -22.78 -20.15
C PHE A 205 -10.05 -21.46 -20.26
N SER A 206 -10.40 -20.68 -21.28
CA SER A 206 -9.94 -19.31 -21.48
C SER A 206 -11.12 -18.35 -21.67
N SER A 207 -10.96 -17.11 -21.24
CA SER A 207 -11.91 -16.03 -21.49
C SER A 207 -11.19 -14.69 -21.64
N SER A 208 -11.54 -13.93 -22.67
CA SER A 208 -11.07 -12.56 -22.84
C SER A 208 -11.90 -11.60 -21.99
N TRP A 209 -11.26 -10.59 -21.42
CA TRP A 209 -11.93 -9.50 -20.72
C TRP A 209 -11.93 -8.20 -21.53
N SER A 210 -13.03 -7.45 -21.46
CA SER A 210 -13.07 -6.06 -21.92
C SER A 210 -13.80 -5.15 -20.91
N GLU A 211 -13.39 -3.88 -20.83
CA GLU A 211 -13.95 -2.92 -19.88
C GLU A 211 -15.45 -2.70 -20.04
N ASP A 212 -15.95 -2.75 -21.27
CA ASP A 212 -17.35 -2.48 -21.63
C ASP A 212 -18.28 -3.67 -21.41
N LYS A 213 -17.77 -4.91 -21.51
CA LYS A 213 -18.59 -6.13 -21.53
C LYS A 213 -18.24 -7.15 -20.45
N GLY A 214 -17.16 -6.93 -19.71
CA GLY A 214 -16.63 -7.90 -18.75
C GLY A 214 -16.03 -9.11 -19.45
N PHE A 215 -16.11 -10.28 -18.80
CA PHE A 215 -15.63 -11.53 -19.39
C PHE A 215 -16.53 -12.00 -20.52
N ALA A 216 -15.91 -12.37 -21.64
CA ALA A 216 -16.58 -13.16 -22.67
C ALA A 216 -16.95 -14.55 -22.13
N LYS A 217 -17.86 -15.24 -22.82
CA LYS A 217 -18.16 -16.63 -22.50
C LYS A 217 -16.88 -17.47 -22.62
N ALA A 218 -16.60 -18.26 -21.58
CA ALA A 218 -15.41 -19.10 -21.56
C ALA A 218 -15.41 -20.13 -22.70
N THR A 219 -14.21 -20.35 -23.26
CA THR A 219 -13.94 -21.33 -24.31
C THR A 219 -12.94 -22.35 -23.78
N GLU A 220 -13.28 -23.62 -23.95
CA GLU A 220 -12.42 -24.73 -23.54
C GLU A 220 -11.10 -24.71 -24.31
N LEU A 221 -9.99 -25.01 -23.62
CA LEU A 221 -8.70 -25.21 -24.28
C LEU A 221 -8.69 -26.52 -25.08
N PRO A 222 -7.84 -26.64 -26.10
CA PRO A 222 -7.84 -27.81 -26.97
C PRO A 222 -7.24 -29.04 -26.25
N GLU A 223 -7.37 -30.21 -26.88
CA GLU A 223 -7.00 -31.53 -26.32
C GLU A 223 -5.52 -31.62 -25.92
N GLU A 224 -4.63 -30.84 -26.54
CA GLU A 224 -3.22 -30.74 -26.16
C GLU A 224 -3.03 -30.28 -24.71
N PHE A 225 -4.02 -29.56 -24.15
CA PHE A 225 -4.16 -29.31 -22.71
C PHE A 225 -5.09 -30.32 -22.07
N ASN A 226 -6.34 -30.33 -22.51
CA ASN A 226 -7.44 -31.10 -21.94
C ASN A 226 -7.42 -32.54 -22.48
N ARG A 227 -6.40 -33.29 -22.07
CA ARG A 227 -6.18 -34.66 -22.49
C ARG A 227 -7.25 -35.57 -21.86
N GLU A 228 -7.88 -36.40 -22.70
CA GLU A 228 -8.91 -37.36 -22.28
C GLU A 228 -8.45 -38.24 -21.10
N GLY A 229 -9.31 -38.39 -20.09
CA GLY A 229 -9.04 -39.20 -18.90
C GLY A 229 -8.25 -38.49 -17.79
N TYR A 230 -7.91 -37.20 -17.96
CA TYR A 230 -7.18 -36.41 -16.96
C TYR A 230 -7.96 -35.17 -16.55
N HIS A 231 -7.97 -34.87 -15.25
CA HIS A 231 -8.26 -33.50 -14.82
C HIS A 231 -7.06 -32.63 -15.19
N THR A 232 -7.30 -31.53 -15.92
CA THR A 232 -6.29 -30.53 -16.29
C THR A 232 -6.70 -29.18 -15.70
N THR A 233 -5.93 -28.69 -14.71
CA THR A 233 -6.23 -27.44 -13.98
C THR A 233 -4.94 -26.76 -13.51
N ASN A 234 -5.05 -25.79 -12.60
CA ASN A 234 -3.90 -25.20 -11.89
C ASN A 234 -2.90 -24.47 -12.77
N ALA A 235 -3.43 -23.73 -13.76
CA ALA A 235 -2.66 -22.89 -14.64
C ALA A 235 -1.90 -21.79 -13.87
N SER A 236 -0.67 -21.55 -14.28
CA SER A 236 0.11 -20.34 -14.00
C SER A 236 0.91 -19.96 -15.22
N LEU A 237 1.17 -18.67 -15.38
CA LEU A 237 1.96 -18.13 -16.48
C LEU A 237 3.31 -17.67 -15.95
N SER A 238 4.33 -17.81 -16.78
CA SER A 238 5.62 -17.16 -16.56
C SER A 238 5.45 -15.64 -16.53
N ALA A 239 6.43 -14.98 -15.93
CA ALA A 239 6.53 -13.54 -15.81
C ALA A 239 6.33 -12.80 -17.17
N ASP A 240 6.79 -13.39 -18.26
CA ASP A 240 6.70 -12.85 -19.62
C ASP A 240 5.51 -13.39 -20.42
N GLY A 241 4.69 -14.28 -19.83
CA GLY A 241 3.55 -14.92 -20.48
C GLY A 241 3.91 -15.95 -21.56
N THR A 242 5.20 -16.31 -21.69
CA THR A 242 5.68 -17.22 -22.74
C THR A 242 5.60 -18.70 -22.37
N VAL A 243 5.45 -19.04 -21.09
CA VAL A 243 5.31 -20.42 -20.61
C VAL A 243 4.09 -20.51 -19.71
N MET A 244 3.25 -21.51 -19.95
CA MET A 244 2.18 -21.91 -19.06
C MET A 244 2.57 -23.18 -18.33
N TYR A 245 2.59 -23.14 -17.00
CA TYR A 245 2.65 -24.32 -16.16
C TYR A 245 1.26 -24.71 -15.70
N PHE A 246 0.96 -26.00 -15.63
CA PHE A 246 -0.34 -26.50 -15.19
C PHE A 246 -0.20 -27.91 -14.61
N THR A 247 -1.28 -28.45 -14.05
CA THR A 247 -1.29 -29.78 -13.43
C THR A 247 -2.24 -30.70 -14.18
N ARG A 248 -1.80 -31.95 -14.41
CA ARG A 248 -2.68 -33.05 -14.80
C ARG A 248 -2.81 -34.05 -13.67
N THR A 249 -4.04 -34.47 -13.39
CA THR A 249 -4.36 -35.39 -12.30
C THR A 249 -5.16 -36.58 -12.82
N VAL A 250 -4.80 -37.77 -12.37
CA VAL A 250 -5.58 -39.00 -12.55
C VAL A 250 -6.31 -39.31 -11.25
N SER A 251 -7.59 -39.63 -11.36
CA SER A 251 -8.43 -40.02 -10.23
C SER A 251 -8.85 -41.48 -10.36
N GLU A 252 -8.44 -42.34 -9.42
CA GLU A 252 -8.83 -43.74 -9.35
C GLU A 252 -9.70 -43.99 -8.11
N GLY A 253 -10.91 -44.51 -8.30
CA GLY A 253 -11.83 -44.83 -7.20
C GLY A 253 -12.24 -43.62 -6.34
N GLY A 254 -12.15 -42.40 -6.87
CA GLY A 254 -12.45 -41.14 -6.16
C GLY A 254 -11.24 -40.46 -5.51
N HIS A 255 -10.06 -41.07 -5.58
CA HIS A 255 -8.80 -40.49 -5.08
C HIS A 255 -7.89 -40.04 -6.19
N LYS A 256 -7.14 -38.96 -5.93
CA LYS A 256 -6.02 -38.56 -6.79
C LYS A 256 -4.91 -39.60 -6.67
N SER A 257 -4.76 -40.46 -7.67
CA SER A 257 -3.70 -41.46 -7.74
C SER A 257 -2.40 -40.86 -8.28
N GLU A 258 -2.50 -39.86 -9.17
CA GLU A 258 -1.37 -39.17 -9.77
C GLU A 258 -1.68 -37.68 -9.92
N SER A 259 -0.71 -36.82 -9.64
CA SER A 259 -0.78 -35.38 -9.92
C SER A 259 0.60 -34.89 -10.31
N LYS A 260 0.74 -34.38 -11.53
CA LYS A 260 2.02 -33.96 -12.10
C LYS A 260 1.94 -32.60 -12.75
N ILE A 261 3.05 -31.87 -12.67
CA ILE A 261 3.22 -30.55 -13.27
C ILE A 261 3.73 -30.69 -14.70
N TYR A 262 3.11 -29.95 -15.62
CA TYR A 262 3.45 -29.86 -17.04
C TYR A 262 3.73 -28.40 -17.42
N ALA A 263 4.46 -28.20 -18.51
CA ALA A 263 4.74 -26.89 -19.09
C ALA A 263 4.37 -26.88 -20.59
N SER A 264 3.92 -25.74 -21.09
CA SER A 264 3.66 -25.48 -22.52
C SER A 264 4.15 -24.08 -22.90
N GLY A 265 4.80 -23.94 -24.05
CA GLY A 265 5.34 -22.67 -24.54
C GLY A 265 4.38 -21.96 -25.49
N LYS A 266 4.30 -20.63 -25.42
CA LYS A 266 3.51 -19.79 -26.33
C LYS A 266 4.22 -19.65 -27.67
N THR A 267 3.52 -19.93 -28.76
CA THR A 267 4.00 -19.86 -30.15
C THR A 267 3.09 -18.95 -30.98
N SER A 268 3.46 -18.64 -32.22
CA SER A 268 2.60 -17.89 -33.14
C SER A 268 1.28 -18.59 -33.47
N GLY A 269 1.23 -19.92 -33.33
CA GLY A 269 0.05 -20.75 -33.59
C GLY A 269 -0.79 -21.07 -32.34
N GLY A 270 -0.48 -20.43 -31.20
CA GLY A 270 -1.04 -20.79 -29.90
C GLY A 270 -0.01 -21.51 -29.03
N TRP A 271 -0.46 -22.32 -28.09
CA TRP A 271 0.41 -23.03 -27.16
C TRP A 271 1.00 -24.31 -27.78
N SER A 272 2.23 -24.66 -27.39
CA SER A 272 2.90 -25.89 -27.82
C SER A 272 2.30 -27.13 -27.13
N PRO A 273 2.58 -28.35 -27.64
CA PRO A 273 2.34 -29.57 -26.87
C PRO A 273 2.99 -29.48 -25.49
N ALA A 274 2.29 -30.00 -24.49
CA ALA A 274 2.76 -29.95 -23.11
C ALA A 274 3.84 -31.00 -22.82
N ILE A 275 4.87 -30.60 -22.08
CA ILE A 275 5.95 -31.45 -21.61
C ILE A 275 5.87 -31.62 -20.09
N GLU A 276 6.12 -32.83 -19.61
CA GLU A 276 6.18 -33.10 -18.17
C GLU A 276 7.39 -32.37 -17.57
N VAL A 277 7.18 -31.66 -16.47
CA VAL A 277 8.27 -30.95 -15.77
C VAL A 277 9.08 -31.93 -14.95
N SER A 278 10.36 -32.06 -15.27
CA SER A 278 11.26 -32.96 -14.55
C SER A 278 11.87 -32.31 -13.31
N GLY A 279 12.19 -33.12 -12.31
CA GLY A 279 12.75 -32.70 -11.02
C GLY A 279 11.71 -32.41 -9.94
N VAL A 280 10.50 -31.97 -10.31
CA VAL A 280 9.41 -31.65 -9.36
C VAL A 280 8.29 -32.68 -9.30
N ASN A 281 8.29 -33.68 -10.19
CA ASN A 281 7.33 -34.79 -10.21
C ASN A 281 8.00 -36.08 -9.69
N GLY A 282 7.22 -36.98 -9.10
CA GLY A 282 7.69 -38.27 -8.58
C GLY A 282 6.53 -39.16 -8.12
N ASP A 283 6.79 -40.11 -7.22
CA ASP A 283 5.79 -41.00 -6.60
C ASP A 283 4.97 -40.29 -5.50
N PHE A 284 4.75 -39.00 -5.67
CA PHE A 284 4.01 -38.09 -4.81
C PHE A 284 3.21 -37.13 -5.70
N LEU A 285 2.23 -36.45 -5.11
CA LEU A 285 1.41 -35.48 -5.83
C LEU A 285 2.15 -34.14 -5.90
N SER A 286 2.25 -33.57 -7.10
CA SER A 286 2.73 -32.22 -7.34
C SER A 286 1.68 -31.40 -8.06
N THR A 287 1.41 -30.19 -7.57
CA THR A 287 0.30 -29.34 -8.04
C THR A 287 0.56 -27.87 -7.78
N HIS A 288 -0.32 -27.01 -8.31
CA HIS A 288 -0.30 -25.55 -8.11
C HIS A 288 1.05 -24.90 -8.44
N PRO A 289 1.60 -25.12 -9.64
CA PRO A 289 2.84 -24.48 -10.03
C PRO A 289 2.69 -22.95 -10.03
N CYS A 290 3.76 -22.26 -9.66
CA CYS A 290 3.93 -20.83 -9.85
C CYS A 290 5.40 -20.49 -10.06
N GLU A 291 5.71 -19.81 -11.14
CA GLU A 291 7.04 -19.28 -11.37
C GLU A 291 7.36 -18.15 -10.36
N GLY A 292 8.63 -18.04 -9.97
CA GLY A 292 9.12 -16.91 -9.21
C GLY A 292 10.64 -16.82 -9.20
N GLU A 293 11.19 -16.13 -8.22
CA GLU A 293 12.63 -15.89 -8.10
C GLU A 293 13.09 -16.04 -6.66
N LEU A 294 14.19 -16.73 -6.44
CA LEU A 294 14.92 -16.79 -5.17
C LEU A 294 16.42 -16.77 -5.42
N PHE A 295 17.18 -16.09 -4.56
CA PHE A 295 18.64 -15.99 -4.67
C PHE A 295 19.12 -15.52 -6.06
N GLY A 296 18.36 -14.64 -6.73
CA GLY A 296 18.66 -14.17 -8.08
C GLY A 296 18.45 -15.21 -9.19
N SER A 297 17.85 -16.35 -8.87
CA SER A 297 17.59 -17.46 -9.79
C SER A 297 16.10 -17.69 -9.96
N LYS A 298 15.72 -18.06 -11.19
CA LYS A 298 14.36 -18.46 -11.51
C LYS A 298 14.01 -19.78 -10.82
N VAL A 299 12.85 -19.82 -10.16
CA VAL A 299 12.38 -21.01 -9.44
C VAL A 299 10.94 -21.32 -9.81
N LEU A 300 10.53 -22.56 -9.59
CA LEU A 300 9.13 -22.99 -9.59
C LEU A 300 8.71 -23.29 -8.15
N PHE A 301 7.76 -22.52 -7.64
CA PHE A 301 7.01 -22.82 -6.42
C PHE A 301 5.88 -23.79 -6.75
N PHE A 302 5.58 -24.72 -5.85
CA PHE A 302 4.48 -25.67 -6.01
C PHE A 302 4.08 -26.29 -4.66
N SER A 303 2.96 -26.99 -4.64
CA SER A 303 2.49 -27.75 -3.48
C SER A 303 2.69 -29.24 -3.72
N SER A 304 3.10 -29.98 -2.68
CA SER A 304 3.29 -31.42 -2.76
C SER A 304 3.12 -32.14 -1.41
N ASN A 305 2.70 -33.40 -1.44
CA ASN A 305 2.71 -34.31 -0.29
C ASN A 305 3.97 -35.20 -0.24
N MET A 306 5.08 -34.72 -0.81
CA MET A 306 6.36 -35.43 -0.81
C MET A 306 6.76 -35.87 0.62
N PRO A 307 7.31 -37.09 0.81
CA PRO A 307 7.79 -37.54 2.11
C PRO A 307 8.79 -36.57 2.75
N GLY A 308 8.67 -36.38 4.08
CA GLY A 308 9.47 -35.40 4.83
C GLY A 308 8.83 -34.01 4.93
N GLY A 309 7.64 -33.84 4.34
CA GLY A 309 6.73 -32.73 4.60
C GLY A 309 6.28 -32.61 6.06
N LYS A 310 5.63 -31.49 6.39
CA LYS A 310 5.14 -31.15 7.74
C LYS A 310 3.65 -31.44 7.90
N GLY A 311 2.87 -31.28 6.82
CA GLY A 311 1.41 -31.39 6.82
C GLY A 311 0.87 -32.34 5.75
N GLY A 312 -0.32 -32.04 5.23
CA GLY A 312 -0.93 -32.78 4.12
C GLY A 312 -0.21 -32.45 2.81
N MET A 313 -0.55 -31.31 2.23
CA MET A 313 0.20 -30.68 1.15
C MET A 313 1.09 -29.58 1.72
N ASP A 314 2.35 -29.55 1.31
CA ASP A 314 3.31 -28.53 1.73
C ASP A 314 3.82 -27.72 0.53
N LEU A 315 4.31 -26.51 0.79
CA LEU A 315 4.96 -25.65 -0.18
C LEU A 315 6.42 -26.05 -0.38
N TYR A 316 6.83 -26.13 -1.64
CA TYR A 316 8.19 -26.38 -2.09
C TYR A 316 8.60 -25.37 -3.14
N TYR A 317 9.91 -25.23 -3.36
CA TYR A 317 10.46 -24.61 -4.56
C TYR A 317 11.55 -25.48 -5.20
N ALA A 318 11.78 -25.33 -6.50
CA ALA A 318 12.93 -25.90 -7.19
C ALA A 318 13.53 -24.89 -8.17
N THR A 319 14.86 -24.86 -8.29
CA THR A 319 15.57 -23.93 -9.18
C THR A 319 15.56 -24.43 -10.61
N GLN A 320 15.29 -23.55 -11.56
CA GLN A 320 15.30 -23.92 -12.98
C GLN A 320 16.74 -24.23 -13.44
N THR A 321 16.91 -25.37 -14.10
CA THR A 321 18.20 -25.86 -14.62
C THR A 321 18.21 -26.00 -16.15
N GLY A 322 17.03 -26.01 -16.77
CA GLY A 322 16.82 -26.07 -18.22
C GLY A 322 15.36 -25.81 -18.59
N GLU A 323 15.01 -26.03 -19.85
CA GLU A 323 13.61 -25.96 -20.31
C GLU A 323 12.79 -27.09 -19.66
N ALA A 324 11.79 -26.73 -18.85
CA ALA A 324 11.00 -27.66 -18.03
C ALA A 324 11.84 -28.64 -17.17
N GLN A 325 13.06 -28.25 -16.81
CA GLN A 325 13.96 -29.01 -15.95
C GLN A 325 14.29 -28.21 -14.71
N PHE A 326 14.08 -28.80 -13.54
CA PHE A 326 14.31 -28.16 -12.25
C PHE A 326 15.19 -29.03 -11.35
N SER A 327 15.84 -28.40 -10.38
CA SER A 327 16.61 -29.06 -9.35
C SER A 327 15.74 -29.96 -8.46
N ALA A 328 16.38 -30.70 -7.54
CA ALA A 328 15.66 -31.33 -6.45
C ALA A 328 14.84 -30.27 -5.66
N PRO A 329 13.59 -30.57 -5.26
CA PRO A 329 12.76 -29.64 -4.51
C PRO A 329 13.29 -29.37 -3.10
N VAL A 330 13.08 -28.14 -2.63
CA VAL A 330 13.43 -27.68 -1.28
C VAL A 330 12.14 -27.32 -0.56
N ASN A 331 11.91 -27.94 0.60
CA ASN A 331 10.73 -27.69 1.44
C ASN A 331 10.79 -26.27 2.05
N LEU A 332 9.68 -25.52 1.95
CA LEU A 332 9.54 -24.19 2.56
C LEU A 332 9.08 -24.31 4.03
N SER A 333 9.88 -24.98 4.85
CA SER A 333 9.51 -25.41 6.20
C SER A 333 9.10 -24.27 7.15
N ALA A 334 9.57 -23.05 6.88
CA ALA A 334 9.20 -21.85 7.63
C ALA A 334 7.74 -21.40 7.40
N LEU A 335 7.15 -21.79 6.27
CA LEU A 335 5.79 -21.42 5.85
C LEU A 335 4.79 -22.55 6.09
N ASN A 336 5.26 -23.79 5.94
CA ASN A 336 4.46 -25.00 6.08
C ASN A 336 3.95 -25.21 7.51
N THR A 337 2.84 -25.92 7.61
CA THR A 337 2.07 -26.20 8.83
C THR A 337 1.79 -27.69 8.95
N VAL A 338 0.97 -28.09 9.92
CA VAL A 338 0.48 -29.48 10.03
C VAL A 338 -0.76 -29.73 9.17
N GLY A 339 -1.32 -28.68 8.55
CA GLY A 339 -2.47 -28.73 7.66
C GLY A 339 -2.06 -28.78 6.19
N ASP A 340 -2.93 -28.31 5.31
CA ASP A 340 -2.64 -28.10 3.89
C ASP A 340 -2.15 -26.67 3.65
N ASP A 341 -0.97 -26.54 3.05
CA ASP A 341 -0.39 -25.28 2.56
C ASP A 341 -0.27 -25.34 1.04
N ILE A 342 -1.15 -24.61 0.36
CA ILE A 342 -1.40 -24.80 -1.07
C ILE A 342 -1.48 -23.50 -1.87
N THR A 343 -1.49 -23.63 -3.20
CA THR A 343 -1.70 -22.53 -4.17
C THR A 343 -0.70 -21.39 -4.07
N PRO A 344 0.62 -21.67 -4.06
CA PRO A 344 1.61 -20.61 -4.04
C PRO A 344 1.42 -19.68 -5.24
N PHE A 345 1.52 -18.38 -4.98
CA PHE A 345 1.60 -17.33 -5.97
C PHE A 345 2.69 -16.34 -5.57
N TYR A 346 3.72 -16.23 -6.40
CA TYR A 346 4.86 -15.34 -6.14
C TYR A 346 4.74 -14.05 -6.96
N LEU A 347 4.93 -12.92 -6.30
CA LEU A 347 5.01 -11.60 -6.93
C LEU A 347 5.95 -10.69 -6.13
N ASP A 348 6.99 -10.17 -6.80
CA ASP A 348 7.90 -9.13 -6.29
C ASP A 348 8.40 -9.39 -4.85
N GLY A 349 8.94 -10.59 -4.59
CA GLY A 349 9.48 -10.98 -3.30
C GLY A 349 8.42 -11.36 -2.26
N THR A 350 7.14 -11.41 -2.63
CA THR A 350 6.05 -11.86 -1.74
C THR A 350 5.47 -13.16 -2.27
N LEU A 351 5.39 -14.17 -1.40
CA LEU A 351 4.67 -15.41 -1.67
C LEU A 351 3.30 -15.34 -0.98
N TYR A 352 2.25 -15.49 -1.76
CA TYR A 352 0.88 -15.68 -1.32
C TYR A 352 0.54 -17.16 -1.39
N PHE A 353 -0.22 -17.67 -0.43
CA PHE A 353 -0.62 -19.08 -0.38
C PHE A 353 -1.86 -19.24 0.49
N ALA A 354 -2.61 -20.32 0.30
CA ALA A 354 -3.72 -20.69 1.16
C ALA A 354 -3.27 -21.71 2.21
N SER A 355 -3.75 -21.58 3.45
CA SER A 355 -3.43 -22.51 4.54
C SER A 355 -4.59 -22.70 5.51
N ASP A 356 -4.76 -23.91 6.03
CA ASP A 356 -5.70 -24.25 7.11
C ASP A 356 -4.99 -24.64 8.43
N GLY A 357 -3.64 -24.59 8.45
CA GLY A 357 -2.83 -24.89 9.63
C GLY A 357 -2.29 -23.67 10.37
N TRP A 358 -2.45 -22.47 9.81
CA TRP A 358 -2.28 -21.19 10.52
C TRP A 358 -3.61 -20.73 11.13
N PRO A 359 -3.62 -19.86 12.17
CA PRO A 359 -4.86 -19.27 12.65
C PRO A 359 -5.61 -18.59 11.49
N SER A 360 -6.82 -19.06 11.18
CA SER A 360 -7.62 -18.66 10.02
C SER A 360 -9.01 -18.17 10.44
N PHE A 361 -9.68 -17.39 9.61
CA PHE A 361 -11.07 -16.97 9.81
C PHE A 361 -12.04 -18.11 9.46
N GLY A 362 -11.71 -18.88 8.43
CA GLY A 362 -12.49 -20.01 7.95
C GLY A 362 -11.70 -21.32 7.98
N GLY A 363 -11.78 -22.07 6.88
CA GLY A 363 -10.99 -23.28 6.65
C GLY A 363 -9.62 -22.87 6.12
N LEU A 364 -9.47 -22.92 4.80
CA LEU A 364 -8.34 -22.31 4.10
C LEU A 364 -8.49 -20.78 4.08
N ASP A 365 -7.45 -20.07 4.51
CA ASP A 365 -7.35 -18.61 4.38
C ASP A 365 -6.12 -18.25 3.53
N ILE A 366 -6.12 -17.10 2.85
CA ILE A 366 -4.94 -16.57 2.15
C ILE A 366 -3.98 -15.88 3.13
N PHE A 367 -2.73 -16.32 3.08
CA PHE A 367 -1.59 -15.74 3.78
C PHE A 367 -0.59 -15.14 2.79
N SER A 368 0.29 -14.29 3.32
CA SER A 368 1.45 -13.77 2.60
C SER A 368 2.70 -13.84 3.45
N ALA A 369 3.84 -14.12 2.82
CA ALA A 369 5.16 -14.06 3.42
C ALA A 369 6.12 -13.35 2.48
N LYS A 370 6.99 -12.49 3.04
CA LYS A 370 7.97 -11.72 2.27
C LYS A 370 9.35 -12.36 2.37
N TRP A 371 10.01 -12.46 1.24
CA TRP A 371 11.40 -12.87 1.13
C TRP A 371 12.31 -11.65 1.33
N ASN A 372 13.25 -11.74 2.27
CA ASN A 372 14.20 -10.65 2.52
C ASN A 372 15.56 -10.84 1.80
N GLY A 373 15.71 -11.90 1.00
CA GLY A 373 16.98 -12.31 0.40
C GLY A 373 17.65 -13.52 1.07
N SER A 374 17.23 -13.87 2.30
CA SER A 374 17.80 -14.95 3.10
C SER A 374 16.77 -15.79 3.84
N GLU A 375 15.69 -15.16 4.31
CA GLU A 375 14.64 -15.80 5.12
C GLU A 375 13.28 -15.26 4.70
N TRP A 376 12.26 -16.10 4.91
CA TRP A 376 10.86 -15.69 4.80
C TRP A 376 10.40 -15.03 6.09
N SER A 377 9.59 -13.98 5.97
CA SER A 377 8.86 -13.44 7.12
C SER A 377 7.86 -14.45 7.65
N GLN A 378 7.43 -14.26 8.90
CA GLN A 378 6.26 -14.97 9.43
C GLN A 378 5.04 -14.76 8.51
N PRO A 379 4.27 -15.81 8.20
CA PRO A 379 3.05 -15.68 7.41
C PRO A 379 2.05 -14.72 8.06
N ALA A 380 1.51 -13.82 7.24
CA ALA A 380 0.48 -12.87 7.64
C ALA A 380 -0.81 -13.15 6.87
N ASN A 381 -1.90 -13.37 7.60
CA ASN A 381 -3.24 -13.49 7.04
C ASN A 381 -3.62 -12.18 6.32
N LEU A 382 -4.15 -12.25 5.10
CA LEU A 382 -4.48 -11.06 4.30
C LEU A 382 -5.64 -10.23 4.85
N GLY A 383 -6.43 -10.80 5.77
CA GLY A 383 -7.51 -10.12 6.46
C GLY A 383 -8.75 -9.87 5.59
N ILE A 384 -9.66 -9.05 6.12
CA ILE A 384 -10.95 -8.74 5.48
C ILE A 384 -10.74 -7.64 4.41
N PRO A 385 -11.29 -7.76 3.19
CA PRO A 385 -12.28 -8.74 2.74
C PRO A 385 -11.71 -9.96 1.99
N TYR A 386 -10.39 -10.14 1.95
CA TYR A 386 -9.79 -11.29 1.27
C TYR A 386 -10.29 -12.58 1.89
N ASN A 387 -10.11 -12.74 3.20
CA ASN A 387 -10.54 -13.94 3.92
C ASN A 387 -11.92 -13.74 4.56
N THR A 388 -12.69 -14.82 4.62
CA THR A 388 -14.04 -14.87 5.21
C THR A 388 -14.14 -16.04 6.18
N CYS A 389 -15.33 -16.34 6.68
CA CYS A 389 -15.51 -17.51 7.53
C CYS A 389 -15.50 -18.83 6.75
N THR A 390 -15.38 -18.83 5.42
CA THR A 390 -15.35 -20.05 4.60
C THR A 390 -13.95 -20.28 4.01
N ASP A 391 -13.82 -21.03 2.93
CA ASP A 391 -12.54 -21.28 2.28
C ASP A 391 -12.21 -20.18 1.26
N GLU A 392 -10.98 -19.71 1.32
CA GLU A 392 -10.29 -18.97 0.29
C GLU A 392 -9.12 -19.78 -0.25
N PHE A 393 -9.32 -20.34 -1.43
CA PHE A 393 -8.48 -21.40 -1.96
C PHE A 393 -7.25 -20.89 -2.70
N SER A 394 -7.37 -19.82 -3.50
CA SER A 394 -6.23 -19.30 -4.28
C SER A 394 -6.36 -17.80 -4.52
N TYR A 395 -5.24 -17.09 -4.53
CA TYR A 395 -5.19 -15.65 -4.76
C TYR A 395 -4.11 -15.28 -5.77
N ARG A 396 -4.44 -14.41 -6.71
CA ARG A 396 -3.49 -13.79 -7.63
C ARG A 396 -3.78 -12.32 -7.80
N ILE A 397 -2.74 -11.52 -8.03
CA ILE A 397 -2.87 -10.10 -8.34
C ILE A 397 -1.92 -9.73 -9.48
N SER A 398 -2.34 -8.78 -10.32
CA SER A 398 -1.53 -8.20 -11.39
C SER A 398 -0.31 -7.48 -10.79
N ARG A 399 0.73 -7.30 -11.62
CA ARG A 399 1.97 -6.61 -11.22
C ARG A 399 1.79 -5.19 -10.71
N ASP A 400 0.81 -4.47 -11.27
CA ASP A 400 0.46 -3.13 -10.78
C ASP A 400 -0.22 -3.15 -9.39
N GLY A 401 -0.61 -4.34 -8.92
CA GLY A 401 -1.28 -4.56 -7.65
C GLY A 401 -2.71 -4.03 -7.61
N GLU A 402 -3.36 -3.79 -8.76
CA GLU A 402 -4.70 -3.20 -8.85
C GLU A 402 -5.80 -4.23 -9.09
N LYS A 403 -5.57 -5.20 -9.96
CA LYS A 403 -6.57 -6.19 -10.38
C LYS A 403 -6.11 -7.58 -10.01
N GLY A 404 -7.00 -8.44 -9.58
CA GLY A 404 -6.64 -9.78 -9.16
C GLY A 404 -7.82 -10.72 -9.18
N PHE A 405 -7.56 -11.94 -8.72
CA PHE A 405 -8.56 -12.98 -8.61
C PHE A 405 -8.40 -13.71 -7.28
N LEU A 406 -9.53 -14.16 -6.77
CA LEU A 406 -9.63 -14.98 -5.58
C LEU A 406 -10.58 -16.14 -5.88
N VAL A 407 -10.21 -17.35 -5.52
CA VAL A 407 -11.12 -18.50 -5.56
C VAL A 407 -11.65 -18.73 -4.15
N SER A 408 -12.98 -18.82 -4.00
CA SER A 408 -13.62 -18.93 -2.70
C SER A 408 -14.97 -19.62 -2.82
N ASN A 409 -15.36 -20.34 -1.77
CA ASN A 409 -16.72 -20.87 -1.61
C ASN A 409 -17.59 -19.96 -0.72
N ARG A 410 -17.22 -18.68 -0.58
CA ARG A 410 -18.00 -17.69 0.16
C ARG A 410 -19.44 -17.64 -0.35
N PRO A 411 -20.44 -17.48 0.53
CA PRO A 411 -21.81 -17.26 0.10
C PRO A 411 -21.94 -15.93 -0.66
N ASP A 412 -22.35 -15.99 -1.91
CA ASP A 412 -22.66 -14.82 -2.74
C ASP A 412 -24.04 -15.01 -3.41
N PRO A 413 -24.91 -13.98 -3.47
CA PRO A 413 -26.19 -14.07 -4.17
C PRO A 413 -26.10 -14.42 -5.66
N GLU A 414 -24.97 -14.10 -6.30
CA GLU A 414 -24.69 -14.41 -7.71
C GLU A 414 -24.11 -15.82 -7.91
N SER A 415 -23.58 -16.44 -6.85
CA SER A 415 -23.07 -17.80 -6.89
C SER A 415 -24.17 -18.79 -7.25
N LYS A 416 -23.81 -19.74 -8.11
CA LYS A 416 -24.63 -20.90 -8.41
C LYS A 416 -24.06 -22.09 -7.68
N SER A 417 -24.92 -22.87 -7.06
CA SER A 417 -24.46 -24.04 -6.31
C SER A 417 -25.38 -25.22 -6.55
N LEU A 418 -24.80 -26.40 -6.76
CA LEU A 418 -25.57 -27.63 -6.99
C LEU A 418 -26.33 -28.11 -5.74
N LYS A 419 -25.75 -27.94 -4.55
CA LYS A 419 -26.22 -28.62 -3.33
C LYS A 419 -26.37 -27.71 -2.11
N SER A 420 -25.33 -26.96 -1.78
CA SER A 420 -25.31 -25.99 -0.67
C SER A 420 -24.65 -24.70 -1.14
N LYS A 421 -24.94 -23.57 -0.49
CA LYS A 421 -24.40 -22.24 -0.88
C LYS A 421 -22.87 -22.12 -0.80
N THR A 422 -22.22 -23.10 -0.19
CA THR A 422 -20.78 -23.13 0.12
C THR A 422 -20.12 -24.41 -0.39
N CYS A 423 -20.81 -25.22 -1.21
CA CYS A 423 -20.28 -26.48 -1.73
C CYS A 423 -19.09 -26.30 -2.66
N CYS A 424 -19.12 -25.20 -3.40
CA CYS A 424 -18.48 -25.10 -4.70
C CYS A 424 -17.74 -23.77 -4.75
N ASP A 425 -16.58 -23.78 -5.42
CA ASP A 425 -15.66 -22.67 -5.43
C ASP A 425 -15.90 -21.80 -6.66
N ASP A 426 -16.14 -20.52 -6.46
CA ASP A 426 -16.29 -19.54 -7.54
C ASP A 426 -15.01 -18.71 -7.68
N ILE A 427 -14.76 -18.21 -8.89
CA ILE A 427 -13.77 -17.16 -9.13
C ILE A 427 -14.39 -15.80 -8.84
N TYR A 428 -13.69 -15.00 -8.04
CA TYR A 428 -13.99 -13.61 -7.73
C TYR A 428 -12.92 -12.70 -8.30
N PHE A 429 -13.34 -11.57 -8.85
CA PHE A 429 -12.47 -10.46 -9.22
C PHE A 429 -12.13 -9.62 -7.99
N VAL A 430 -10.85 -9.38 -7.79
CA VAL A 430 -10.31 -8.48 -6.78
C VAL A 430 -9.94 -7.18 -7.47
N ASN A 431 -10.50 -6.06 -7.01
CA ASN A 431 -10.11 -4.73 -7.43
C ASN A 431 -9.63 -3.94 -6.21
N LYS A 432 -8.35 -3.64 -6.19
CA LYS A 432 -7.75 -2.71 -5.24
C LYS A 432 -7.90 -1.31 -5.80
N ARG A 433 -8.93 -0.63 -5.34
CA ARG A 433 -9.16 0.77 -5.67
C ARG A 433 -7.99 1.62 -5.17
N LYS A 434 -7.49 2.51 -6.03
CA LYS A 434 -6.59 3.59 -5.59
C LYS A 434 -7.34 4.51 -4.64
N LEU A 435 -6.87 4.54 -3.41
CA LEU A 435 -7.33 5.47 -2.39
C LEU A 435 -7.14 6.92 -2.90
N VAL A 436 -8.20 7.72 -2.89
CA VAL A 436 -8.11 9.12 -3.32
C VAL A 436 -8.02 10.01 -2.09
N ILE A 437 -6.82 10.52 -1.82
CA ILE A 437 -6.58 11.55 -0.80
C ILE A 437 -6.43 12.87 -1.53
N GLU A 438 -7.43 13.75 -1.47
CA GLU A 438 -7.39 15.05 -2.16
C GLU A 438 -7.10 16.17 -1.16
N LEU A 439 -6.00 16.90 -1.35
CA LEU A 439 -5.78 18.19 -0.72
C LEU A 439 -6.54 19.26 -1.51
N VAL A 440 -7.33 20.07 -0.81
CA VAL A 440 -8.00 21.24 -1.36
C VAL A 440 -7.48 22.47 -0.61
N GLY A 441 -6.75 23.34 -1.32
CA GLY A 441 -6.32 24.64 -0.81
C GLY A 441 -7.26 25.74 -1.25
N ILE A 442 -7.80 26.48 -0.28
CA ILE A 442 -8.56 27.72 -0.52
C ILE A 442 -7.67 28.90 -0.15
N VAL A 443 -7.33 29.73 -1.13
CA VAL A 443 -6.38 30.82 -0.98
C VAL A 443 -7.10 32.15 -0.82
N THR A 444 -6.77 32.89 0.23
CA THR A 444 -7.33 34.22 0.51
C THR A 444 -6.25 35.19 0.97
N ASP A 445 -6.51 36.50 0.88
CA ASP A 445 -5.67 37.50 1.55
C ASP A 445 -5.99 37.59 3.05
N SER A 446 -5.25 38.43 3.78
CA SER A 446 -5.49 38.72 5.20
C SER A 446 -6.86 39.34 5.50
N LEU A 447 -7.58 39.83 4.49
CA LEU A 447 -8.95 40.36 4.59
C LEU A 447 -10.00 39.33 4.15
N LYS A 448 -9.61 38.05 3.98
CA LYS A 448 -10.44 36.93 3.51
C LYS A 448 -10.96 37.08 2.07
N LYS A 449 -10.39 37.97 1.26
CA LYS A 449 -10.74 38.07 -0.16
C LYS A 449 -10.13 36.90 -0.94
N PRO A 450 -10.86 36.27 -1.87
CA PRO A 450 -10.35 35.15 -2.64
C PRO A 450 -9.20 35.56 -3.56
N LEU A 451 -8.12 34.78 -3.54
CA LEU A 451 -6.91 35.00 -4.33
C LEU A 451 -6.82 34.01 -5.50
N LYS A 452 -7.25 34.44 -6.70
CA LYS A 452 -6.99 33.74 -7.98
C LYS A 452 -5.51 33.75 -8.36
N GLY A 453 -5.07 33.07 -9.41
CA GLY A 453 -3.66 33.05 -9.85
C GLY A 453 -2.65 32.57 -8.80
N ALA A 454 -3.12 31.93 -7.73
CA ALA A 454 -2.23 31.36 -6.72
C ALA A 454 -1.64 30.04 -7.24
N THR A 455 -0.40 29.78 -6.84
CA THR A 455 0.36 28.59 -7.18
C THR A 455 0.54 27.75 -5.93
N MET A 456 0.23 26.45 -6.01
CA MET A 456 0.51 25.46 -4.98
C MET A 456 1.61 24.53 -5.46
N GLN A 457 2.67 24.45 -4.68
CA GLN A 457 3.77 23.51 -4.84
C GLN A 457 3.70 22.45 -3.73
N ILE A 458 3.76 21.18 -4.13
CA ILE A 458 3.74 20.02 -3.26
C ILE A 458 5.10 19.34 -3.37
N ILE A 459 5.76 19.14 -2.23
CA ILE A 459 7.09 18.52 -2.13
C ILE A 459 6.97 17.26 -1.28
N SER A 460 7.43 16.13 -1.79
CA SER A 460 7.47 14.86 -1.04
C SER A 460 8.78 14.09 -1.27
N PRO A 461 9.29 13.34 -0.29
CA PRO A 461 10.55 12.60 -0.44
C PRO A 461 10.39 11.35 -1.32
N LYS A 462 11.38 11.06 -2.18
CA LYS A 462 11.46 9.86 -3.03
C LYS A 462 12.20 8.67 -2.40
N GLY A 463 12.75 8.83 -1.19
CA GLY A 463 13.45 7.77 -0.45
C GLY A 463 14.93 7.58 -0.82
N ASN A 464 15.39 8.12 -1.95
CA ASN A 464 16.80 8.17 -2.38
C ASN A 464 17.53 9.47 -1.96
N GLY A 465 16.92 10.28 -1.08
CA GLY A 465 17.41 11.61 -0.72
C GLY A 465 16.94 12.75 -1.64
N GLU A 466 16.23 12.44 -2.74
CA GLU A 466 15.63 13.44 -3.63
C GLU A 466 14.16 13.72 -3.28
N ASN A 467 13.64 14.84 -3.78
CA ASN A 467 12.23 15.23 -3.61
C ASN A 467 11.47 15.16 -4.94
N ASP A 468 10.24 14.67 -4.89
CA ASP A 468 9.24 14.88 -5.93
C ASP A 468 8.58 16.25 -5.72
N ILE A 469 8.56 17.08 -6.76
CA ILE A 469 8.00 18.43 -6.73
C ILE A 469 6.93 18.54 -7.79
N GLN A 470 5.70 18.83 -7.37
CA GLN A 470 4.57 19.06 -8.26
C GLN A 470 4.06 20.47 -8.05
N THR A 471 3.74 21.20 -9.12
CA THR A 471 3.30 22.60 -9.05
C THR A 471 2.03 22.80 -9.86
N LYS A 472 1.02 23.47 -9.30
CA LYS A 472 -0.25 23.79 -9.98
C LYS A 472 -0.65 25.22 -9.70
N THR A 473 -1.07 25.93 -10.72
CA THR A 473 -1.55 27.31 -10.63
C THR A 473 -3.02 27.35 -11.03
N SER A 474 -3.84 28.13 -10.31
CA SER A 474 -5.28 28.28 -10.57
C SER A 474 -5.58 29.71 -10.95
N ASN A 475 -5.70 30.03 -12.23
CA ASN A 475 -5.97 31.40 -12.70
C ASN A 475 -7.44 31.79 -12.57
N GLU A 476 -8.34 30.82 -12.67
CA GLU A 476 -9.80 31.06 -12.72
C GLU A 476 -10.45 31.12 -11.33
N SER A 477 -9.86 30.48 -10.34
CA SER A 477 -10.41 30.37 -8.99
C SER A 477 -9.34 30.53 -7.92
N ASN A 478 -9.77 30.76 -6.67
CA ASN A 478 -8.88 30.73 -5.52
C ASN A 478 -8.78 29.34 -4.88
N ARG A 479 -9.30 28.32 -5.55
CA ARG A 479 -9.29 26.94 -5.11
C ARG A 479 -8.27 26.17 -5.94
N LEU A 480 -7.43 25.40 -5.26
CA LEU A 480 -6.44 24.49 -5.83
C LEU A 480 -6.71 23.11 -5.26
N SER A 481 -6.63 22.07 -6.09
CA SER A 481 -6.69 20.70 -5.60
C SER A 481 -5.59 19.82 -6.15
N TYR A 482 -5.13 18.90 -5.30
CA TYR A 482 -4.06 17.96 -5.54
C TYR A 482 -4.40 16.59 -4.97
N VAL A 483 -4.17 15.52 -5.74
CA VAL A 483 -4.23 14.16 -5.20
C VAL A 483 -2.90 13.85 -4.55
N LEU A 484 -2.94 13.29 -3.35
CA LEU A 484 -1.80 12.90 -2.54
C LEU A 484 -1.73 11.37 -2.46
N ASP A 485 -0.51 10.84 -2.40
CA ASP A 485 -0.28 9.44 -2.08
C ASP A 485 -0.45 9.20 -0.57
N LYS A 486 -0.82 7.98 -0.23
CA LYS A 486 -0.92 7.54 1.17
C LYS A 486 0.45 7.38 1.83
N ASN A 487 0.49 7.44 3.16
CA ASN A 487 1.68 7.17 3.98
C ASN A 487 2.91 8.01 3.62
N LYS A 488 2.72 9.24 3.13
CA LYS A 488 3.79 10.20 2.82
C LYS A 488 3.65 11.45 3.69
N SER A 489 4.77 12.16 3.83
CA SER A 489 4.80 13.52 4.34
C SER A 489 5.01 14.49 3.19
N TYR A 490 4.30 15.61 3.25
CA TYR A 490 4.25 16.65 2.24
C TYR A 490 4.61 18.00 2.85
N LYS A 491 5.52 18.73 2.21
CA LYS A 491 5.65 20.18 2.39
C LYS A 491 4.86 20.87 1.30
N ILE A 492 3.93 21.72 1.69
CA ILE A 492 3.02 22.43 0.79
C ILE A 492 3.36 23.91 0.86
N ILE A 493 3.69 24.50 -0.27
CA ILE A 493 4.01 25.93 -0.40
C ILE A 493 2.97 26.56 -1.32
N VAL A 494 2.26 27.57 -0.82
CA VAL A 494 1.30 28.34 -1.61
C VAL A 494 1.83 29.76 -1.79
N SER A 495 1.97 30.19 -3.03
CA SER A 495 2.53 31.49 -3.41
C SER A 495 1.62 32.22 -4.39
N ARG A 496 1.75 33.55 -4.41
CA ARG A 496 1.15 34.43 -5.41
C ARG A 496 1.98 35.70 -5.53
N ASP A 497 2.19 36.19 -6.74
CA ASP A 497 2.90 37.44 -6.99
C ASP A 497 2.27 38.60 -6.20
N GLY A 498 3.13 39.39 -5.54
CA GLY A 498 2.71 40.47 -4.63
C GLY A 498 2.33 40.01 -3.22
N TYR A 499 2.50 38.72 -2.88
CA TYR A 499 2.24 38.17 -1.56
C TYR A 499 3.41 37.33 -1.03
N PHE A 500 3.59 37.31 0.28
CA PHE A 500 4.49 36.35 0.94
C PHE A 500 3.91 34.94 0.84
N PRO A 501 4.71 33.93 0.46
CA PRO A 501 4.24 32.55 0.41
C PRO A 501 3.94 32.02 1.81
N GLN A 502 3.01 31.07 1.88
CA GLN A 502 2.71 30.33 3.10
C GLN A 502 3.12 28.87 2.92
N GLU A 503 3.69 28.28 3.98
CA GLU A 503 4.12 26.89 4.00
C GLU A 503 3.39 26.11 5.10
N ILE A 504 3.01 24.87 4.82
CA ILE A 504 2.52 23.92 5.82
C ILE A 504 3.14 22.54 5.60
N MET A 505 3.17 21.74 6.67
CA MET A 505 3.44 20.31 6.60
C MET A 505 2.13 19.53 6.71
N LEU A 506 2.01 18.48 5.91
CA LEU A 506 0.89 17.55 5.94
C LEU A 506 1.42 16.12 5.93
N ASN A 507 0.74 15.20 6.61
CA ASN A 507 1.01 13.77 6.51
C ASN A 507 -0.27 13.03 6.08
N THR A 508 -0.09 11.93 5.36
CA THR A 508 -1.16 11.03 4.92
C THR A 508 -1.04 9.66 5.57
N VAL A 509 -0.25 9.54 6.63
CA VAL A 509 -0.08 8.30 7.40
C VAL A 509 -1.36 8.00 8.17
N GLY A 510 -1.87 6.78 8.03
CA GLY A 510 -3.09 6.33 8.73
C GLY A 510 -4.41 6.75 8.05
N ILE A 511 -4.37 7.34 6.85
CA ILE A 511 -5.57 7.56 6.05
C ILE A 511 -5.91 6.26 5.31
N GLU A 512 -7.03 5.64 5.69
CA GLU A 512 -7.46 4.31 5.21
C GLU A 512 -8.70 4.36 4.29
N LYS A 513 -9.28 5.54 4.08
CA LYS A 513 -10.44 5.77 3.20
C LYS A 513 -10.25 7.05 2.38
N ASP A 514 -11.02 7.19 1.30
CA ASP A 514 -11.02 8.43 0.52
C ASP A 514 -11.27 9.61 1.45
N GLN A 515 -10.47 10.65 1.27
CA GLN A 515 -10.52 11.80 2.15
C GLN A 515 -10.14 13.07 1.38
N THR A 516 -11.01 14.07 1.49
CA THR A 516 -10.67 15.44 1.11
C THR A 516 -10.14 16.18 2.34
N ILE A 517 -8.91 16.68 2.25
CA ILE A 517 -8.26 17.49 3.27
C ILE A 517 -8.38 18.95 2.81
N GLU A 518 -9.29 19.70 3.41
CA GLU A 518 -9.42 21.12 3.12
C GLU A 518 -8.48 21.95 4.00
N ARG A 519 -7.78 22.90 3.40
CA ARG A 519 -6.87 23.84 4.07
C ARG A 519 -7.07 25.25 3.54
N GLN A 520 -7.20 26.20 4.46
CA GLN A 520 -7.21 27.61 4.13
C GLN A 520 -5.79 28.17 4.17
N PHE A 521 -5.38 28.84 3.10
CA PHE A 521 -4.12 29.54 2.97
C PHE A 521 -4.36 31.04 2.95
N VAL A 522 -3.79 31.76 3.90
CA VAL A 522 -3.97 33.21 4.08
C VAL A 522 -2.65 33.89 3.74
N LEU A 523 -2.56 34.46 2.54
CA LEU A 523 -1.35 35.13 2.08
C LEU A 523 -1.35 36.61 2.50
N ARG A 524 -0.20 37.10 2.97
CA ARG A 524 -0.01 38.50 3.34
C ARG A 524 0.57 39.27 2.17
N ASN A 525 -0.01 40.42 1.83
CA ASN A 525 0.51 41.30 0.78
C ASN A 525 1.96 41.71 1.10
N VAL A 526 2.80 41.76 0.08
CA VAL A 526 4.09 42.45 0.11
C VAL A 526 3.79 43.95 -0.09
N PRO A 527 4.17 44.84 0.84
CA PRO A 527 3.95 46.28 0.66
C PRO A 527 4.61 46.80 -0.63
N ALA A 528 3.90 47.61 -1.41
CA ALA A 528 4.48 48.29 -2.56
C ALA A 528 5.27 49.53 -2.08
N GLU A 529 6.58 49.40 -1.90
CA GLU A 529 7.48 50.54 -1.70
C GLU A 529 8.58 50.54 -2.76
N SER A 530 8.80 51.70 -3.40
CA SER A 530 9.91 51.94 -4.35
C SER A 530 11.26 51.68 -3.66
N GLU A 531 12.08 50.81 -4.26
CA GLU A 531 13.42 50.39 -3.79
C GLU A 531 14.50 51.48 -3.93
N PHE A 532 14.21 52.58 -4.63
CA PHE A 532 15.16 53.64 -4.95
C PHE A 532 14.75 54.97 -4.34
N GLU A 533 15.74 55.72 -3.86
CA GLU A 533 15.63 57.12 -3.44
C GLU A 533 16.42 57.98 -4.46
N ILE A 534 15.78 59.03 -4.98
CA ILE A 534 16.44 60.01 -5.85
C ILE A 534 17.04 61.08 -4.95
N ILE A 535 18.35 61.25 -5.01
CA ILE A 535 19.05 62.28 -4.24
C ILE A 535 19.43 63.41 -5.20
N THR A 536 18.97 64.62 -4.92
CA THR A 536 19.31 65.86 -5.66
C THR A 536 20.47 66.57 -4.97
N ILE A 537 21.59 66.79 -5.67
CA ILE A 537 22.84 67.23 -5.05
C ILE A 537 22.96 68.76 -5.03
N ASN A 538 23.04 69.33 -3.82
CA ASN A 538 23.77 70.57 -3.49
C ASN A 538 24.55 70.44 -2.15
N GLU A 539 24.62 69.24 -1.57
CA GLU A 539 25.33 68.95 -0.31
C GLU A 539 26.08 67.62 -0.39
N ALA A 540 27.04 67.45 0.52
CA ALA A 540 27.84 66.23 0.66
C ALA A 540 26.94 65.04 1.03
N ILE A 541 26.71 64.11 0.10
CA ILE A 541 26.05 62.85 0.41
C ILE A 541 27.07 61.96 1.15
N ARG A 542 26.80 61.69 2.42
CA ARG A 542 27.56 60.75 3.24
C ARG A 542 26.83 59.41 3.24
N LEU A 543 27.42 58.41 2.60
CA LEU A 543 26.96 57.02 2.67
C LEU A 543 27.85 56.23 3.64
N ASN A 544 27.39 55.04 4.05
CA ASN A 544 27.87 54.29 5.22
C ASN A 544 29.41 54.21 5.40
N ASN A 545 29.82 54.11 6.66
CA ASN A 545 31.22 54.04 7.09
C ASN A 545 31.89 52.70 6.74
N ILE A 546 33.10 52.76 6.19
CA ILE A 546 33.98 51.59 6.02
C ILE A 546 34.88 51.46 7.27
N TYR A 547 34.77 50.37 8.02
CA TYR A 547 35.50 50.18 9.28
C TYR A 547 36.82 49.41 9.12
N TYR A 548 37.75 49.69 10.05
CA TYR A 548 39.07 49.04 10.15
C TYR A 548 39.28 48.43 11.54
N ASN A 549 40.14 47.41 11.61
CA ASN A 549 40.67 46.91 12.88
C ASN A 549 41.59 47.95 13.53
N PHE A 550 41.84 47.79 14.84
CA PHE A 550 42.78 48.64 15.56
C PHE A 550 44.16 48.57 14.90
N ASP A 551 44.78 49.74 14.70
CA ASP A 551 46.11 49.91 14.09
C ASP A 551 46.34 49.30 12.69
N ASP A 552 45.26 49.00 11.95
CA ASP A 552 45.34 48.34 10.64
C ASP A 552 44.84 49.25 9.50
N ASP A 553 45.44 49.16 8.31
CA ASP A 553 45.01 49.83 7.08
C ASP A 553 44.53 48.86 5.98
N LYS A 554 44.46 47.56 6.30
CA LYS A 554 43.96 46.52 5.39
C LYS A 554 42.45 46.61 5.18
N ILE A 555 42.04 46.51 3.91
CA ILE A 555 40.62 46.43 3.55
C ILE A 555 40.07 45.04 3.95
N LEU A 556 39.10 45.04 4.87
CA LEU A 556 38.40 43.83 5.33
C LEU A 556 37.38 43.34 4.28
N PRO A 557 36.96 42.06 4.31
CA PRO A 557 35.95 41.54 3.37
C PRO A 557 34.62 42.31 3.39
N ASP A 558 34.18 42.78 4.55
CA ASP A 558 32.95 43.59 4.65
C ASP A 558 33.17 45.03 4.14
N ALA A 559 34.33 45.62 4.42
CA ALA A 559 34.76 46.90 3.85
C ALA A 559 34.84 46.86 2.30
N ALA A 560 35.27 45.72 1.74
CA ALA A 560 35.31 45.50 0.31
C ALA A 560 33.91 45.47 -0.33
N LYS A 561 32.88 44.96 0.37
CA LYS A 561 31.49 44.99 -0.12
C LYS A 561 30.98 46.42 -0.24
N ASP A 562 31.24 47.27 0.74
CA ASP A 562 30.81 48.66 0.72
C ASP A 562 31.61 49.49 -0.32
N LEU A 563 32.91 49.24 -0.47
CA LEU A 563 33.72 49.83 -1.55
C LEU A 563 33.27 49.38 -2.95
N SER A 564 32.80 48.14 -3.10
CA SER A 564 32.22 47.66 -4.37
C SER A 564 30.98 48.45 -4.78
N VAL A 565 30.11 48.81 -3.84
CA VAL A 565 28.94 49.67 -4.13
C VAL A 565 29.37 51.03 -4.68
N LEU A 566 30.45 51.59 -4.13
CA LEU A 566 31.00 52.86 -4.59
C LEU A 566 31.66 52.75 -5.98
N VAL A 567 32.33 51.64 -6.27
CA VAL A 567 32.87 51.34 -7.60
C VAL A 567 31.74 51.25 -8.64
N ASP A 568 30.64 50.56 -8.31
CA ASP A 568 29.48 50.46 -9.19
C ASP A 568 28.85 51.83 -9.46
N LEU A 569 28.74 52.67 -8.42
CA LEU A 569 28.22 54.03 -8.54
C LEU A 569 29.10 54.92 -9.41
N MET A 570 30.43 54.90 -9.20
CA MET A 570 31.39 55.67 -10.00
C MET A 570 31.53 55.14 -11.43
N SER A 571 31.21 53.87 -11.67
CA SER A 571 31.13 53.27 -13.00
C SER A 571 29.86 53.70 -13.73
N LYS A 572 28.71 53.76 -13.02
CA LYS A 572 27.43 54.26 -13.54
C LYS A 572 27.50 55.75 -13.88
N TYR A 573 28.29 56.53 -13.14
CA TYR A 573 28.42 57.98 -13.32
C TYR A 573 29.88 58.36 -13.64
N PRO A 574 30.28 58.37 -14.93
CA PRO A 574 31.67 58.60 -15.33
C PRO A 574 32.28 59.95 -14.92
N ASP A 575 31.44 60.98 -14.74
CA ASP A 575 31.89 62.31 -14.33
C ASP A 575 31.98 62.47 -12.80
N MET A 576 31.65 61.42 -12.04
CA MET A 576 31.69 61.48 -10.58
C MET A 576 33.12 61.52 -10.05
N VAL A 577 33.43 62.52 -9.24
CA VAL A 577 34.69 62.67 -8.48
C VAL A 577 34.35 62.64 -6.99
N ILE A 578 35.11 61.88 -6.19
CA ILE A 578 34.85 61.70 -4.75
C ILE A 578 36.06 62.04 -3.89
N GLU A 579 35.83 62.42 -2.62
CA GLU A 579 36.82 62.42 -1.55
C GLU A 579 36.60 61.21 -0.64
N LEU A 580 37.61 60.37 -0.43
CA LEU A 580 37.66 59.33 0.60
C LEU A 580 38.32 59.91 1.85
N SER A 581 37.54 60.07 2.92
CA SER A 581 37.94 60.67 4.19
C SER A 581 38.11 59.60 5.26
N SER A 582 39.33 59.31 5.68
CA SER A 582 39.60 58.32 6.72
C SER A 582 39.90 58.96 8.08
N HIS A 583 39.47 58.30 9.15
CA HIS A 583 39.58 58.76 10.53
C HIS A 583 40.14 57.65 11.44
N THR A 584 40.74 58.04 12.56
CA THR A 584 41.16 57.15 13.65
C THR A 584 40.31 57.36 14.90
N ASP A 585 40.43 56.46 15.87
CA ASP A 585 39.99 56.75 17.23
C ASP A 585 41.04 57.61 17.96
N SER A 586 40.71 58.05 19.17
CA SER A 586 41.51 58.89 20.06
C SER A 586 42.71 58.20 20.72
N ARG A 587 42.89 56.89 20.50
CA ARG A 587 43.97 56.15 21.16
C ARG A 587 45.22 56.22 20.29
N GLY A 588 46.28 56.80 20.83
CA GLY A 588 47.57 56.91 20.15
C GLY A 588 48.11 58.33 20.18
N ASP A 589 49.22 58.53 19.48
CA ASP A 589 49.80 59.86 19.26
C ASP A 589 49.12 60.53 18.05
N ASP A 590 48.83 61.83 18.14
CA ASP A 590 48.11 62.58 17.10
C ASP A 590 48.80 62.51 15.72
N ASP A 591 50.14 62.63 15.66
CA ASP A 591 50.90 62.57 14.40
C ASP A 591 50.88 61.14 13.83
N TYR A 592 50.93 60.14 14.72
CA TYR A 592 50.72 58.75 14.33
C TYR A 592 49.32 58.52 13.74
N ASN A 593 48.27 58.97 14.42
CA ASN A 593 46.87 58.85 14.03
C ASN A 593 46.58 59.55 12.69
N GLN A 594 47.18 60.72 12.49
CA GLN A 594 47.13 61.44 11.21
C GLN A 594 47.75 60.59 10.09
N LYS A 595 48.97 60.05 10.28
CA LYS A 595 49.63 59.18 9.29
C LYS A 595 48.86 57.89 9.03
N LEU A 596 48.27 57.27 10.05
CA LEU A 596 47.49 56.04 9.92
C LEU A 596 46.21 56.27 9.11
N SER A 597 45.47 57.35 9.39
CA SER A 597 44.29 57.70 8.61
C SER A 597 44.62 57.97 7.14
N GLU A 598 45.76 58.62 6.86
CA GLU A 598 46.22 58.88 5.50
C GLU A 598 46.52 57.56 4.76
N ARG A 599 47.18 56.60 5.43
CA ARG A 599 47.42 55.27 4.85
C ARG A 599 46.10 54.55 4.54
N ARG A 600 45.11 54.60 5.44
CA ARG A 600 43.77 54.01 5.22
C ARG A 600 43.07 54.58 3.99
N ALA A 601 43.04 55.91 3.86
CA ALA A 601 42.39 56.56 2.72
C ALA A 601 43.07 56.15 1.40
N ASN A 602 44.40 56.06 1.42
CA ASN A 602 45.18 55.61 0.26
C ASN A 602 45.04 54.12 -0.02
N SER A 603 44.87 53.28 0.99
CA SER A 603 44.60 51.84 0.83
C SER A 603 43.21 51.59 0.21
N ALA A 604 42.18 52.31 0.64
CA ALA A 604 40.86 52.28 -0.02
C ALA A 604 40.91 52.79 -1.47
N ARG A 605 41.62 53.90 -1.73
CA ARG A 605 41.84 54.42 -3.09
C ARG A 605 42.54 53.40 -3.98
N ARG A 606 43.64 52.78 -3.52
CA ARG A 606 44.35 51.74 -4.27
C ARG A 606 43.46 50.53 -4.57
N TRP A 607 42.64 50.13 -3.61
CA TRP A 607 41.69 49.03 -3.80
C TRP A 607 40.69 49.33 -4.91
N MET A 608 40.10 50.53 -4.92
CA MET A 608 39.15 50.95 -5.97
C MET A 608 39.82 51.13 -7.33
N MET A 609 41.06 51.62 -7.37
CA MET A 609 41.85 51.66 -8.61
C MET A 609 42.10 50.26 -9.18
N GLY A 610 42.36 49.28 -8.32
CA GLY A 610 42.45 47.86 -8.71
C GLY A 610 41.14 47.27 -9.26
N LYS A 611 40.01 47.96 -9.09
CA LYS A 611 38.70 47.61 -9.65
C LYS A 611 38.31 48.46 -10.88
N GLY A 612 39.23 49.28 -11.39
CA GLY A 612 39.08 49.99 -12.67
C GLY A 612 38.67 51.46 -12.58
N ILE A 613 38.59 52.06 -11.38
CA ILE A 613 38.32 53.50 -11.24
C ILE A 613 39.62 54.31 -11.41
N ASP A 614 39.58 55.36 -12.24
CA ASP A 614 40.73 56.27 -12.39
C ASP A 614 41.04 56.96 -11.06
N GLY A 615 42.27 56.82 -10.59
CA GLY A 615 42.74 57.44 -9.34
C GLY A 615 42.66 58.97 -9.32
N LYS A 616 42.53 59.65 -10.48
CA LYS A 616 42.26 61.09 -10.55
C LYS A 616 40.85 61.45 -10.06
N ARG A 617 39.91 60.50 -10.12
CA ARG A 617 38.52 60.66 -9.68
C ARG A 617 38.33 60.38 -8.19
N ILE A 618 39.40 60.00 -7.47
CA ILE A 618 39.38 59.67 -6.05
C ILE A 618 40.44 60.50 -5.33
N LYS A 619 39.99 61.44 -4.51
CA LYS A 619 40.84 62.23 -3.60
C LYS A 619 40.88 61.54 -2.23
N ALA A 620 42.00 60.90 -1.88
CA ALA A 620 42.18 60.30 -0.56
C ALA A 620 42.66 61.36 0.44
N LYS A 621 42.11 61.35 1.66
CA LYS A 621 42.53 62.27 2.73
C LYS A 621 42.36 61.64 4.11
N GLY A 622 43.44 61.63 4.88
CA GLY A 622 43.44 61.30 6.30
C GLY A 622 43.12 62.53 7.17
N TYR A 623 42.29 62.35 8.19
CA TYR A 623 41.93 63.39 9.15
C TYR A 623 42.37 63.08 10.59
N GLY A 624 43.06 61.95 10.81
CA GLY A 624 43.43 61.47 12.13
C GLY A 624 42.22 61.42 13.06
N GLU A 625 42.41 61.90 14.28
CA GLU A 625 41.37 62.03 15.30
C GLU A 625 40.65 63.40 15.31
N LEU A 626 40.95 64.30 14.35
CA LEU A 626 40.40 65.67 14.32
C LEU A 626 38.86 65.73 14.13
N LYS A 627 38.23 64.59 13.82
CA LYS A 627 36.80 64.46 13.50
C LYS A 627 36.20 63.22 14.19
N ILE A 628 36.41 63.09 15.49
CA ILE A 628 35.72 62.13 16.36
C ILE A 628 34.21 62.46 16.36
N LEU A 629 33.36 61.42 16.31
CA LEU A 629 31.90 61.56 16.19
C LEU A 629 31.11 61.18 17.45
N ASN A 630 31.75 60.63 18.46
CA ASN A 630 31.14 60.29 19.75
C ASN A 630 31.96 60.88 20.90
N GLY A 631 31.58 60.57 22.14
CA GLY A 631 32.26 61.07 23.34
C GLY A 631 33.65 60.48 23.59
N CYS A 632 34.17 59.60 22.72
CA CYS A 632 35.44 58.91 22.95
C CYS A 632 36.65 59.75 22.53
N THR A 633 36.89 60.84 23.24
CA THR A 633 38.06 61.73 23.07
C THR A 633 39.24 61.30 23.96
N ASN A 634 40.39 61.96 23.83
CA ASN A 634 41.61 61.60 24.56
C ASN A 634 41.36 61.62 26.08
N GLY A 635 41.63 60.49 26.75
CA GLY A 635 41.45 60.33 28.20
C GLY A 635 40.09 59.77 28.64
N GLU A 636 39.12 59.62 27.75
CA GLU A 636 37.81 59.06 28.06
C GLU A 636 37.81 57.52 27.99
N GLU A 637 37.11 56.87 28.93
CA GLU A 637 37.02 55.41 28.98
C GLU A 637 35.86 54.91 28.10
N CYS A 638 36.18 54.34 26.93
CA CYS A 638 35.22 53.82 25.98
C CYS A 638 35.45 52.34 25.66
N THR A 639 34.38 51.64 25.29
CA THR A 639 34.47 50.27 24.75
C THR A 639 35.14 50.25 23.38
N ASP A 640 35.70 49.10 22.97
CA ASP A 640 36.32 49.03 21.64
C ASP A 640 35.30 49.23 20.50
N ASP A 641 34.04 48.85 20.69
CA ASP A 641 32.97 49.10 19.71
C ASP A 641 32.72 50.61 19.54
N GLU A 642 32.77 51.39 20.62
CA GLU A 642 32.65 52.85 20.58
C GLU A 642 33.87 53.50 19.94
N HIS A 643 35.09 52.99 20.21
CA HIS A 643 36.28 53.44 19.48
C HIS A 643 36.22 53.03 18.00
N ARG A 644 35.70 51.83 17.67
CA ARG A 644 35.57 51.33 16.29
C ARG A 644 34.69 52.25 15.45
N PHE A 645 33.69 52.87 16.06
CA PHE A 645 32.85 53.86 15.39
C PHE A 645 33.66 55.01 14.78
N ASN A 646 34.75 55.44 15.44
CA ASN A 646 35.63 56.49 14.93
C ASN A 646 36.66 55.99 13.91
N ARG A 647 36.99 54.69 13.91
CA ARG A 647 37.89 54.04 12.93
C ARG A 647 37.19 53.77 11.60
N ARG A 648 36.84 54.84 10.88
CA ARG A 648 35.99 54.79 9.69
C ARG A 648 36.61 55.48 8.48
N THR A 649 36.17 55.10 7.30
CA THR A 649 36.29 55.89 6.08
C THR A 649 34.92 56.24 5.55
N GLU A 650 34.74 57.51 5.24
CA GLU A 650 33.55 58.08 4.61
C GLU A 650 33.92 58.50 3.20
N PHE A 651 32.91 58.69 2.35
CA PHE A 651 33.11 59.36 1.08
C PHE A 651 32.16 60.53 0.89
N LYS A 652 32.62 61.49 0.10
CA LYS A 652 31.87 62.67 -0.30
C LYS A 652 31.99 62.85 -1.81
N ILE A 653 30.89 63.12 -2.48
CA ILE A 653 30.91 63.51 -3.91
C ILE A 653 31.39 64.96 -4.00
N LEU A 654 32.39 65.20 -4.83
CA LEU A 654 32.97 66.52 -5.13
C LEU A 654 32.42 67.10 -6.44
N GLU A 655 32.30 66.25 -7.46
CA GLU A 655 31.81 66.60 -8.81
C GLU A 655 30.98 65.42 -9.35
N GLY A 656 29.99 65.65 -10.22
CA GLY A 656 29.13 64.60 -10.78
C GLY A 656 27.74 65.09 -11.19
N PRO A 657 26.82 64.17 -11.57
CA PRO A 657 25.47 64.52 -12.01
C PRO A 657 24.63 65.12 -10.88
N THR A 658 23.72 66.03 -11.21
CA THR A 658 22.86 66.75 -10.24
C THR A 658 21.83 65.86 -9.55
N THR A 659 21.57 64.67 -10.08
CA THR A 659 20.72 63.65 -9.47
C THR A 659 21.38 62.27 -9.55
N ILE A 660 21.28 61.49 -8.48
CA ILE A 660 21.68 60.08 -8.46
C ILE A 660 20.55 59.21 -7.90
N GLU A 661 20.42 58.01 -8.45
CA GLU A 661 19.51 56.98 -7.95
C GLU A 661 20.29 56.03 -7.06
N VAL A 662 19.89 55.91 -5.80
CA VAL A 662 20.55 55.02 -4.83
C VAL A 662 19.52 54.07 -4.25
N LYS A 663 19.88 52.77 -4.17
CA LYS A 663 19.04 51.77 -3.49
C LYS A 663 18.94 52.11 -2.00
N LYS A 664 17.73 52.06 -1.43
CA LYS A 664 17.50 52.38 -0.01
C LYS A 664 18.33 51.53 0.96
N GLU A 665 18.67 50.30 0.61
CA GLU A 665 19.54 49.42 1.41
C GLU A 665 20.96 49.98 1.60
N VAL A 666 21.44 50.80 0.66
CA VAL A 666 22.75 51.48 0.73
C VAL A 666 22.67 52.72 1.63
N LEU A 667 21.49 53.34 1.73
CA LEU A 667 21.24 54.56 2.52
C LEU A 667 20.94 54.25 4.00
N ASN A 668 20.39 53.08 4.31
CA ASN A 668 19.72 52.82 5.59
C ASN A 668 20.25 51.60 6.37
N LYS A 669 21.56 51.36 6.41
CA LYS A 669 22.15 50.52 7.48
C LYS A 669 22.29 51.37 8.75
N LYS A 670 21.18 51.56 9.47
CA LYS A 670 21.21 52.02 10.86
C LYS A 670 22.16 51.15 11.68
N VAL A 671 23.15 51.76 12.30
CA VAL A 671 23.92 51.15 13.39
C VAL A 671 22.97 50.97 14.60
N PRO A 672 23.02 49.84 15.33
CA PRO A 672 22.25 49.69 16.57
C PRO A 672 22.80 50.65 17.62
N GLY A 673 21.94 51.54 18.15
CA GLY A 673 22.23 52.34 19.33
C GLY A 673 22.74 53.76 19.03
N GLY A 674 21.82 54.72 19.00
CA GLY A 674 22.13 56.14 18.96
C GLY A 674 20.85 56.94 18.77
N LYS A 675 20.27 57.44 19.87
CA LYS A 675 19.15 58.39 19.81
C LYS A 675 19.65 59.66 19.11
N LEU A 676 19.01 60.05 18.02
CA LEU A 676 19.06 61.43 17.56
C LEU A 676 18.23 62.25 18.55
N GLU A 677 18.90 63.02 19.39
CA GLU A 677 18.25 64.07 20.18
C GLU A 677 17.71 65.16 19.25
N GLU A 678 16.45 65.52 19.47
CA GLU A 678 15.75 66.61 18.78
C GLU A 678 16.43 67.95 19.07
N VAL A 679 16.95 68.60 18.03
CA VAL A 679 17.21 70.03 18.08
C VAL A 679 15.88 70.76 17.86
N LYS A 680 15.30 71.22 18.98
CA LYS A 680 14.18 72.15 19.02
C LYS A 680 14.50 73.39 18.18
N LYS A 681 13.65 73.71 17.21
CA LYS A 681 13.46 75.08 16.73
C LYS A 681 12.12 75.59 17.24
N GLU A 682 12.21 76.60 18.09
CA GLU A 682 11.10 77.41 18.57
C GLU A 682 10.44 78.13 17.38
N GLU A 683 9.15 77.87 17.16
CA GLU A 683 8.30 78.75 16.35
C GLU A 683 7.45 79.62 17.27
N ASN A 684 7.76 80.90 17.24
CA ASN A 684 6.93 81.99 17.74
C ASN A 684 5.61 82.03 16.95
N ASN A 685 4.49 81.65 17.58
CA ASN A 685 3.16 81.99 17.08
C ASN A 685 2.58 83.15 17.91
N LYS A 686 2.53 84.33 17.27
CA LYS A 686 1.62 85.41 17.64
C LYS A 686 0.52 85.54 16.59
N THR A 687 -0.67 85.76 17.12
CA THR A 687 -1.85 86.46 16.55
C THR A 687 -2.79 85.75 15.56
N GLU A 688 -3.99 85.51 16.12
CA GLU A 688 -5.32 85.94 15.62
C GLU A 688 -6.04 85.15 14.52
N GLY A 689 -7.33 84.88 14.76
CA GLY A 689 -8.32 84.81 13.68
C GLY A 689 -9.42 83.74 13.77
N SER A 690 -10.42 84.00 14.61
CA SER A 690 -11.83 83.54 14.56
C SER A 690 -12.38 82.83 13.31
N ASN A 691 -13.09 81.71 13.54
CA ASN A 691 -14.51 81.40 13.19
C ASN A 691 -14.71 79.89 12.97
N LYS A 692 -15.41 79.12 13.81
CA LYS A 692 -16.88 79.00 14.02
C LYS A 692 -17.69 78.61 12.77
N LYS A 693 -18.49 77.54 12.95
CA LYS A 693 -19.57 76.94 12.13
C LYS A 693 -19.12 75.75 11.28
N SER A 694 -19.85 74.64 11.19
CA SER A 694 -21.10 74.19 11.84
C SER A 694 -21.41 72.79 11.29
N SER A 695 -22.05 71.95 12.11
CA SER A 695 -23.18 71.06 11.74
C SER A 695 -22.95 69.98 10.66
N ASN A 696 -23.58 68.82 10.62
CA ASN A 696 -24.55 68.13 11.46
C ASN A 696 -24.63 66.70 10.88
N ASN A 697 -24.81 65.74 11.77
CA ASN A 697 -25.80 64.65 11.68
C ASN A 697 -26.19 63.97 10.34
N LYS A 698 -26.18 62.63 10.45
CA LYS A 698 -27.13 61.63 9.91
C LYS A 698 -27.08 61.30 8.41
N LYS A 699 -26.48 60.15 8.09
CA LYS A 699 -27.19 58.87 7.91
C LYS A 699 -26.23 57.70 7.95
#